data_AF-A0A2I0P2J3-F1
#
_entry.id   AF-A0A2I0P2J3-F1
#
_cell.length_a   1.000
_cell.length_b   1.000
_cell.length_c   1.000
_cell.angle_alpha   90.00
_cell.angle_beta   90.00
_cell.angle_gamma   90.00
#
_symmetry.space_group_name_H-M   'P 1'
#
loop_
_entity.id
_entity.type
_entity.pdbx_description
1 polymer ?
#
loop_
_entity_poly.entity_id
_entity_poly.type
_entity_poly.pdbx_seq_one_letter_code
_entity_poly.pdbx_strand_id
1 'polypeptide(L)'
;MPALLSGDRPPRLHIDRDRIPVPGGNGVRTEIITVMNDGGGILKGTVSADVPWIIIPNLKIETPFLIPFRIEITPEKIPHGAPVKGTVTMVTNGGTKQVFVEYIPHPEPRPILTLDERQLQFCNLRKGEDITANLIVRNIGTGILSGTADSESDWIEVKNRTIWTRTMQAIPIVIHTAATPGVRQPVGRIRIRSSGGSQEVTISIHFRSGAGPKLRISPLRIRCLWDKRGIIEENLTIYNDGSGILRGTIPSPVPWLKIIPSIFPVEKSARIQIRIDTRKLPADGTLTIPVPIITNAGRDTLTVEVTPGRRTPVVVPPRRAHIPSRTVYRSRLIAYDQNGRSYTLTSSGRSGGEGEIYHLADNEGLCAKIYHPHRRTTEIEEKLRVMIRNPPPYDLIRTLTWPEILLFDLPRGNRVIGYLMRKIPEGSFRSAHLWYDEPVTDNHKDSIIRIISALALARVVSGIHKSGHCVGDLRENNLLVSDSGDLILIDTDSFQIRDPASGRVFWSRVGTGEYLPPEHLDGSFAHDGCDRRSGDNFALAVLIFRFLMDGVHPFQAKGPLVREAPATTDKILLGHFAFESRIAGISPPDYAPSYQAVPALVRTLFREAFVTGHTRPKARPDAERWVQVLSTLIPEKSILETRKEAPHNSSPQEKKETLPHILTDGNRNEIILGRFLYRVPGGTLNKTGEKGVILFLSDTASSPLCHSDPLPTCQVPPSIILPSHPVLRGESTHVGWLISGLEGDRYLSWHMITDPESRRGSGRAAFSFRHRVACSRNLMATLLSIHRLNLPDPYISDRSVYVGSDTSVRVLCIPEIRSEEQEKTEYRHYDSPALLVFRMLMDGYHPFHATG
;
A
#
# COMPACT_ATOMS: atom_id res chain seq x y z
N MET A 1 -33.16 -34.23 -6.74
CA MET A 1 -32.96 -35.60 -7.27
C MET A 1 -34.18 -36.13 -8.02
N PRO A 2 -35.41 -36.26 -7.45
CA PRO A 2 -36.52 -36.90 -8.17
C PRO A 2 -37.02 -36.16 -9.43
N ALA A 3 -37.02 -34.83 -9.40
CA ALA A 3 -37.52 -33.99 -10.50
C ALA A 3 -36.65 -33.97 -11.78
N LEU A 4 -35.48 -34.64 -11.78
CA LEU A 4 -34.64 -34.80 -12.98
C LEU A 4 -35.05 -36.01 -13.86
N LEU A 5 -36.06 -36.78 -13.42
CA LEU A 5 -36.54 -37.99 -14.13
C LEU A 5 -37.99 -37.89 -14.62
N SER A 6 -38.71 -36.79 -14.36
CA SER A 6 -40.02 -36.52 -14.96
C SER A 6 -39.86 -36.12 -16.43
N GLY A 7 -40.24 -37.03 -17.34
CA GLY A 7 -39.96 -36.96 -18.79
C GLY A 7 -40.66 -35.86 -19.60
N ASP A 8 -41.29 -34.86 -18.97
CA ASP A 8 -42.16 -33.87 -19.62
C ASP A 8 -41.41 -32.69 -20.28
N ARG A 9 -40.07 -32.66 -20.22
CA ARG A 9 -39.25 -31.62 -20.86
C ARG A 9 -38.20 -32.25 -21.79
N PRO A 10 -38.06 -31.80 -23.05
CA PRO A 10 -37.02 -32.31 -23.94
C PRO A 10 -35.62 -31.94 -23.42
N PRO A 11 -34.56 -32.68 -23.81
CA PRO A 11 -33.18 -32.30 -23.50
C PRO A 11 -32.83 -30.91 -24.02
N ARG A 12 -31.94 -30.20 -23.33
CA ARG A 12 -31.50 -28.85 -23.72
C ARG A 12 -30.02 -28.67 -23.47
N LEU A 13 -29.24 -28.46 -24.54
CA LEU A 13 -27.81 -28.24 -24.47
C LEU A 13 -27.48 -26.86 -23.90
N HIS A 14 -26.78 -26.86 -22.77
CA HIS A 14 -26.12 -25.69 -22.20
C HIS A 14 -24.62 -25.98 -21.98
N ILE A 15 -23.81 -24.91 -21.97
CA ILE A 15 -22.35 -24.96 -21.80
C ILE A 15 -21.92 -23.82 -20.89
N ASP A 16 -20.92 -24.04 -20.03
CA ASP A 16 -20.43 -23.05 -19.06
C ASP A 16 -19.74 -21.85 -19.73
N ARG A 17 -19.08 -22.07 -20.87
CA ARG A 17 -18.44 -21.02 -21.67
C ARG A 17 -18.45 -21.37 -23.16
N ASP A 18 -18.65 -20.36 -23.99
CA ASP A 18 -18.57 -20.41 -25.46
C ASP A 18 -17.26 -19.81 -26.01
N ARG A 19 -16.34 -19.38 -25.12
CA ARG A 19 -15.04 -18.82 -25.47
C ARG A 19 -13.92 -19.39 -24.60
N ILE A 20 -12.81 -19.72 -25.24
CA ILE A 20 -11.60 -20.26 -24.62
C ILE A 20 -10.40 -19.42 -25.12
N PRO A 21 -9.98 -18.39 -24.37
CA PRO A 21 -8.74 -17.67 -24.65
C PRO A 21 -7.55 -18.51 -24.22
N VAL A 22 -6.72 -18.92 -25.18
CA VAL A 22 -5.54 -19.76 -24.94
C VAL A 22 -4.29 -18.89 -25.00
N PRO A 23 -3.66 -18.56 -23.85
CA PRO A 23 -2.40 -17.82 -23.86
C PRO A 23 -1.28 -18.68 -24.45
N GLY A 24 -0.34 -18.04 -25.15
CA GLY A 24 0.77 -18.70 -25.81
C GLY A 24 1.62 -19.60 -24.90
N GLY A 25 2.34 -20.55 -25.51
CA GLY A 25 3.23 -21.44 -24.77
C GLY A 25 3.46 -22.77 -25.49
N ASN A 26 4.37 -23.58 -24.94
CA ASN A 26 4.78 -24.86 -25.50
C ASN A 26 4.03 -26.02 -24.79
N GLY A 27 3.77 -27.10 -25.54
CA GLY A 27 3.12 -28.31 -25.04
C GLY A 27 1.58 -28.27 -25.11
N VAL A 28 0.96 -29.45 -25.10
CA VAL A 28 -0.50 -29.62 -25.19
C VAL A 28 -1.19 -29.00 -23.98
N ARG A 29 -2.07 -28.02 -24.23
CA ARG A 29 -2.95 -27.45 -23.20
C ARG A 29 -4.26 -28.22 -23.17
N THR A 30 -4.76 -28.52 -21.97
CA THR A 30 -6.07 -29.15 -21.77
C THR A 30 -7.02 -28.15 -21.16
N GLU A 31 -8.12 -27.89 -21.85
CA GLU A 31 -9.24 -27.09 -21.39
C GLU A 31 -10.43 -28.02 -21.10
N ILE A 32 -11.17 -27.71 -20.04
CA ILE A 32 -12.36 -28.46 -19.64
C ILE A 32 -13.50 -27.47 -19.56
N ILE A 33 -14.52 -27.71 -20.39
CA ILE A 33 -15.80 -27.02 -20.38
C ILE A 33 -16.86 -27.97 -19.80
N THR A 34 -17.93 -27.44 -19.22
CA THR A 34 -19.00 -28.26 -18.66
C THR A 34 -20.18 -28.25 -19.61
N VAL A 35 -20.52 -29.43 -20.14
CA VAL A 35 -21.71 -29.65 -20.97
C VAL A 35 -22.85 -30.07 -20.05
N MET A 36 -23.98 -29.36 -20.14
CA MET A 36 -25.14 -29.51 -19.27
C MET A 36 -26.40 -29.82 -20.08
N ASN A 37 -27.27 -30.64 -19.50
CA ASN A 37 -28.65 -30.85 -19.90
C ASN A 37 -29.56 -30.08 -18.94
N ASP A 38 -30.02 -28.90 -19.36
CA ASP A 38 -30.98 -28.09 -18.59
C ASP A 38 -32.45 -28.50 -18.87
N GLY A 39 -32.63 -29.57 -19.65
CA GLY A 39 -33.90 -30.18 -19.99
C GLY A 39 -34.16 -31.47 -19.19
N GLY A 40 -35.13 -32.26 -19.64
CA GLY A 40 -35.33 -33.63 -19.17
C GLY A 40 -34.57 -34.65 -20.03
N GLY A 41 -34.73 -35.94 -19.71
CA GLY A 41 -34.17 -37.04 -20.50
C GLY A 41 -32.64 -37.09 -20.55
N ILE A 42 -32.09 -37.66 -21.62
CA ILE A 42 -30.65 -37.77 -21.85
C ILE A 42 -30.25 -36.93 -23.06
N LEU A 43 -29.33 -36.00 -22.83
CA LEU A 43 -28.70 -35.21 -23.88
C LEU A 43 -27.66 -36.09 -24.61
N LYS A 44 -27.86 -36.29 -25.91
CA LYS A 44 -27.02 -37.12 -26.78
C LYS A 44 -26.57 -36.35 -28.01
N GLY A 45 -25.30 -36.46 -28.39
CA GLY A 45 -24.78 -35.80 -29.58
C GLY A 45 -23.31 -36.04 -29.88
N THR A 46 -22.79 -35.29 -30.84
CA THR A 46 -21.41 -35.37 -31.32
C THR A 46 -20.74 -34.00 -31.30
N VAL A 47 -19.41 -34.01 -31.29
CA VAL A 47 -18.59 -32.80 -31.26
C VAL A 47 -17.46 -32.88 -32.30
N SER A 48 -17.21 -31.78 -33.00
CA SER A 48 -16.15 -31.65 -34.01
C SER A 48 -15.41 -30.32 -33.86
N ALA A 49 -14.16 -30.26 -34.33
CA ALA A 49 -13.38 -29.02 -34.45
C ALA A 49 -13.13 -28.70 -35.93
N ASP A 50 -13.07 -27.42 -36.27
CA ASP A 50 -12.78 -26.92 -37.63
C ASP A 50 -11.27 -26.84 -37.96
N VAL A 51 -10.39 -26.89 -36.95
CA VAL A 51 -8.94 -26.73 -37.10
C VAL A 51 -8.14 -27.90 -36.50
N PRO A 52 -7.00 -28.30 -37.12
CA PRO A 52 -6.25 -29.50 -36.73
C PRO A 52 -5.41 -29.35 -35.44
N TRP A 53 -5.31 -28.14 -34.90
CA TRP A 53 -4.64 -27.85 -33.64
C TRP A 53 -5.56 -27.92 -32.41
N ILE A 54 -6.87 -28.11 -32.62
CA ILE A 54 -7.82 -28.47 -31.57
C ILE A 54 -8.14 -29.96 -31.71
N ILE A 55 -7.88 -30.71 -30.65
CA ILE A 55 -8.14 -32.15 -30.54
C ILE A 55 -9.28 -32.34 -29.52
N ILE A 56 -10.23 -33.19 -29.86
CA ILE A 56 -11.36 -33.54 -28.98
C ILE A 56 -11.21 -35.02 -28.63
N PRO A 57 -10.72 -35.39 -27.43
CA PRO A 57 -10.47 -36.79 -27.07
C PRO A 57 -11.72 -37.68 -27.08
N ASN A 58 -12.89 -37.10 -26.79
CA ASN A 58 -14.18 -37.80 -26.77
C ASN A 58 -15.18 -37.10 -27.68
N LEU A 59 -15.41 -37.64 -28.90
CA LEU A 59 -16.29 -37.01 -29.90
C LEU A 59 -17.80 -37.15 -29.60
N LYS A 60 -18.19 -37.77 -28.49
CA LYS A 60 -19.60 -38.04 -28.12
C LYS A 60 -19.96 -37.34 -26.81
N ILE A 61 -21.16 -36.76 -26.78
CA ILE A 61 -21.84 -36.27 -25.58
C ILE A 61 -22.96 -37.27 -25.26
N GLU A 62 -22.97 -37.80 -24.04
CA GLU A 62 -24.12 -38.51 -23.47
C GLU A 62 -24.20 -38.18 -21.98
N THR A 63 -25.22 -37.43 -21.55
CA THR A 63 -25.44 -37.10 -20.13
C THR A 63 -26.91 -36.85 -19.79
N PRO A 64 -27.40 -37.32 -18.63
CA PRO A 64 -28.71 -36.92 -18.12
C PRO A 64 -28.68 -35.52 -17.48
N PHE A 65 -27.52 -35.00 -17.07
CA PHE A 65 -27.44 -33.76 -16.29
C PHE A 65 -26.20 -32.92 -16.61
N LEU A 66 -24.98 -33.34 -16.25
CA LEU A 66 -23.76 -32.62 -16.63
C LEU A 66 -22.59 -33.59 -16.87
N ILE A 67 -21.67 -33.21 -17.75
CA ILE A 67 -20.35 -33.86 -17.90
C ILE A 67 -19.25 -32.81 -18.11
N PRO A 68 -18.05 -33.01 -17.53
CA PRO A 68 -16.86 -32.31 -17.99
C PRO A 68 -16.48 -32.81 -19.38
N PHE A 69 -16.36 -31.89 -20.33
CA PHE A 69 -16.00 -32.17 -21.71
C PHE A 69 -14.62 -31.56 -22.01
N ARG A 70 -13.70 -32.41 -22.48
CA ARG A 70 -12.28 -32.08 -22.63
C ARG A 70 -11.98 -31.61 -24.05
N ILE A 71 -11.27 -30.50 -24.15
CA ILE A 71 -10.71 -29.96 -25.40
C ILE A 71 -9.20 -29.85 -25.20
N GLU A 72 -8.41 -30.38 -26.14
CA GLU A 72 -6.96 -30.31 -26.12
C GLU A 72 -6.47 -29.37 -27.22
N ILE A 73 -5.70 -28.34 -26.86
CA ILE A 73 -5.04 -27.45 -27.81
C ILE A 73 -3.60 -27.91 -27.97
N THR A 74 -3.15 -28.10 -29.20
CA THR A 74 -1.77 -28.47 -29.57
C THR A 74 -1.08 -27.29 -30.24
N PRO A 75 -0.33 -26.44 -29.51
CA PRO A 75 0.30 -25.23 -30.06
C PRO A 75 1.25 -25.51 -31.22
N GLU A 76 1.88 -26.69 -31.23
CA GLU A 76 2.81 -27.15 -32.28
C GLU A 76 2.16 -27.36 -33.65
N LYS A 77 0.81 -27.43 -33.71
CA LYS A 77 0.03 -27.55 -34.96
C LYS A 77 -0.59 -26.22 -35.40
N ILE A 78 -0.34 -25.12 -34.67
CA ILE A 78 -0.86 -23.80 -35.02
C ILE A 78 0.01 -23.20 -36.14
N PRO A 79 -0.58 -22.74 -37.26
CA PRO A 79 0.19 -22.09 -38.33
C PRO A 79 0.99 -20.88 -37.82
N HIS A 80 2.21 -20.71 -38.32
CA HIS A 80 3.07 -19.58 -37.93
C HIS A 80 2.57 -18.25 -38.54
N GLY A 81 1.97 -17.40 -37.71
CA GLY A 81 1.66 -16.00 -38.02
C GLY A 81 0.26 -15.56 -37.58
N ALA A 82 0.18 -14.37 -36.96
CA ALA A 82 -1.05 -13.75 -36.42
C ALA A 82 -1.77 -14.57 -35.30
N PRO A 83 -2.67 -13.95 -34.49
CA PRO A 83 -3.55 -14.71 -33.61
C PRO A 83 -4.50 -15.59 -34.41
N VAL A 84 -4.61 -16.87 -34.03
CA VAL A 84 -5.37 -17.90 -34.78
C VAL A 84 -6.62 -18.29 -34.01
N LYS A 85 -7.74 -18.45 -34.72
CA LYS A 85 -9.06 -18.82 -34.19
C LYS A 85 -9.48 -20.19 -34.70
N GLY A 86 -10.19 -20.93 -33.86
CA GLY A 86 -10.85 -22.19 -34.20
C GLY A 86 -12.16 -22.33 -33.44
N THR A 87 -12.99 -23.26 -33.88
CA THR A 87 -14.37 -23.47 -33.42
C THR A 87 -14.60 -24.95 -33.14
N VAL A 88 -15.02 -25.25 -31.92
CA VAL A 88 -15.56 -26.57 -31.53
C VAL A 88 -17.08 -26.51 -31.62
N THR A 89 -17.67 -27.30 -32.51
CA THR A 89 -19.13 -27.37 -32.70
C THR A 89 -19.69 -28.63 -32.05
N MET A 90 -20.68 -28.46 -31.19
CA MET A 90 -21.45 -29.52 -30.51
C MET A 90 -22.84 -29.61 -31.13
N VAL A 91 -23.23 -30.77 -31.66
CA VAL A 91 -24.55 -31.03 -32.25
C VAL A 91 -25.24 -32.12 -31.43
N THR A 92 -26.36 -31.79 -30.79
CA THR A 92 -27.08 -32.71 -29.90
C THR A 92 -28.59 -32.73 -30.15
N ASN A 93 -29.27 -33.75 -29.62
CA ASN A 93 -30.73 -33.82 -29.57
C ASN A 93 -31.39 -32.69 -28.75
N GLY A 94 -30.62 -31.93 -27.96
CA GLY A 94 -31.06 -30.74 -27.22
C GLY A 94 -30.57 -29.42 -27.81
N GLY A 95 -30.09 -29.41 -29.05
CA GLY A 95 -29.64 -28.23 -29.79
C GLY A 95 -28.16 -28.24 -30.17
N THR A 96 -27.72 -27.16 -30.82
CA THR A 96 -26.34 -26.96 -31.29
C THR A 96 -25.68 -25.79 -30.56
N LYS A 97 -24.41 -25.96 -30.20
CA LYS A 97 -23.56 -24.89 -29.62
C LYS A 97 -22.18 -24.88 -30.26
N GLN A 98 -21.54 -23.71 -30.23
CA GLN A 98 -20.17 -23.51 -30.69
C GLN A 98 -19.34 -22.94 -29.55
N VAL A 99 -18.07 -23.34 -29.49
CA VAL A 99 -17.07 -22.86 -28.55
C VAL A 99 -15.88 -22.34 -29.35
N PHE A 100 -15.64 -21.04 -29.27
CA PHE A 100 -14.57 -20.35 -29.97
C PHE A 100 -13.28 -20.42 -29.17
N VAL A 101 -12.22 -20.95 -29.77
CA VAL A 101 -10.89 -21.05 -29.18
C VAL A 101 -9.99 -20.04 -29.87
N GLU A 102 -9.43 -19.10 -29.10
CA GLU A 102 -8.58 -18.02 -29.62
C GLU A 102 -7.18 -18.16 -29.03
N TYR A 103 -6.19 -18.49 -29.88
CA TYR A 103 -4.80 -18.58 -29.47
C TYR A 103 -4.14 -17.20 -29.50
N ILE A 104 -3.75 -16.71 -28.33
CA ILE A 104 -3.17 -15.38 -28.11
C ILE A 104 -1.65 -15.54 -27.94
N PRO A 105 -0.83 -15.27 -28.97
CA PRO A 105 0.62 -15.31 -28.83
C PRO A 105 1.09 -14.25 -27.83
N HIS A 106 2.01 -14.62 -26.94
CA HIS A 106 2.62 -13.65 -26.02
C HIS A 106 3.52 -12.67 -26.80
N PRO A 107 3.56 -11.38 -26.41
CA PRO A 107 4.55 -10.46 -26.95
C PRO A 107 5.95 -10.96 -26.56
N GLU A 108 6.88 -10.98 -27.52
CA GLU A 108 8.22 -11.49 -27.28
C GLU A 108 8.93 -10.70 -26.16
N PRO A 109 9.61 -11.39 -25.22
CA PRO A 109 10.37 -10.72 -24.17
C PRO A 109 11.49 -9.86 -24.76
N ARG A 110 11.51 -8.56 -24.40
CA ARG A 110 12.53 -7.60 -24.85
C ARG A 110 13.37 -7.14 -23.65
N PRO A 111 14.42 -7.89 -23.28
CA PRO A 111 15.34 -7.46 -22.24
C PRO A 111 16.13 -6.23 -22.69
N ILE A 112 16.62 -5.43 -21.75
CA ILE A 112 17.40 -4.21 -22.01
C ILE A 112 18.54 -4.13 -20.99
N LEU A 113 19.78 -4.17 -21.47
CA LEU A 113 21.00 -4.12 -20.67
C LEU A 113 21.25 -2.71 -20.11
N THR A 114 21.58 -2.60 -18.83
CA THR A 114 22.13 -1.39 -18.19
C THR A 114 23.17 -1.77 -17.14
N LEU A 115 24.14 -0.88 -16.89
CA LEU A 115 25.24 -1.07 -15.94
C LEU A 115 25.28 0.08 -14.95
N ASP A 116 25.52 -0.21 -13.67
CA ASP A 116 25.56 0.82 -12.62
C ASP A 116 26.82 1.70 -12.74
N GLU A 117 27.95 1.11 -13.13
CA GLU A 117 29.19 1.83 -13.46
C GLU A 117 29.80 1.28 -14.75
N ARG A 118 30.14 2.18 -15.68
CA ARG A 118 30.85 1.86 -16.94
C ARG A 118 32.37 2.05 -16.84
N GLN A 119 32.87 2.61 -15.75
CA GLN A 119 34.30 2.84 -15.53
C GLN A 119 34.66 2.55 -14.07
N LEU A 120 35.63 1.66 -13.84
CA LEU A 120 36.16 1.33 -12.51
C LEU A 120 37.63 1.78 -12.41
N GLN A 121 37.99 2.41 -11.30
CA GLN A 121 39.36 2.91 -11.06
C GLN A 121 39.91 2.39 -9.73
N PHE A 122 41.06 1.72 -9.80
CA PHE A 122 41.79 1.16 -8.66
C PHE A 122 43.14 1.87 -8.51
N CYS A 123 43.49 2.28 -7.28
CA CYS A 123 44.67 3.10 -7.00
C CYS A 123 45.51 2.51 -5.87
N ASN A 124 46.78 2.93 -5.76
CA ASN A 124 47.71 2.46 -4.73
C ASN A 124 47.99 0.94 -4.73
N LEU A 125 47.86 0.28 -5.88
CA LEU A 125 48.09 -1.16 -5.96
C LEU A 125 49.59 -1.49 -5.93
N ARG A 126 49.95 -2.65 -5.35
CA ARG A 126 51.26 -3.27 -5.56
C ARG A 126 51.18 -4.20 -6.78
N LYS A 127 52.24 -4.26 -7.58
CA LYS A 127 52.34 -5.26 -8.64
C LYS A 127 52.53 -6.64 -8.00
N GLY A 128 51.62 -7.58 -8.28
CA GLY A 128 51.58 -8.91 -7.63
C GLY A 128 50.46 -9.11 -6.60
N GLU A 129 49.62 -8.10 -6.35
CA GLU A 129 48.46 -8.16 -5.47
C GLU A 129 47.16 -8.34 -6.27
N ASP A 130 46.41 -9.41 -6.02
CA ASP A 130 45.15 -9.70 -6.73
C ASP A 130 43.94 -9.09 -6.03
N ILE A 131 43.02 -8.49 -6.80
CA ILE A 131 41.89 -7.73 -6.25
C ILE A 131 40.57 -8.19 -6.83
N THR A 132 39.61 -8.55 -5.98
CA THR A 132 38.22 -8.84 -6.40
C THR A 132 37.31 -7.63 -6.21
N ALA A 133 36.52 -7.34 -7.22
CA ALA A 133 35.39 -6.39 -7.21
C ALA A 133 34.14 -7.04 -7.81
N ASN A 134 33.01 -6.34 -7.82
CA ASN A 134 31.76 -6.80 -8.45
C ASN A 134 31.29 -5.80 -9.50
N LEU A 135 31.00 -6.31 -10.70
CA LEU A 135 30.33 -5.59 -11.78
C LEU A 135 28.81 -5.81 -11.66
N ILE A 136 28.02 -4.74 -11.61
CA ILE A 136 26.56 -4.82 -11.48
C ILE A 136 25.89 -4.65 -12.85
N VAL A 137 25.17 -5.69 -13.27
CA VAL A 137 24.40 -5.75 -14.51
C VAL A 137 22.91 -5.70 -14.19
N ARG A 138 22.15 -4.88 -14.92
CA ARG A 138 20.69 -4.74 -14.78
C ARG A 138 19.96 -5.05 -16.07
N ASN A 139 18.77 -5.63 -15.91
CA ASN A 139 17.73 -5.67 -16.94
C ASN A 139 16.69 -4.60 -16.61
N ILE A 140 16.49 -3.63 -17.51
CA ILE A 140 15.41 -2.63 -17.41
C ILE A 140 14.26 -2.91 -18.40
N GLY A 141 14.37 -3.99 -19.18
CA GLY A 141 13.34 -4.46 -20.12
C GLY A 141 12.56 -5.66 -19.59
N THR A 142 11.78 -6.31 -20.46
CA THR A 142 10.94 -7.46 -20.12
C THR A 142 11.66 -8.79 -20.37
N GLY A 143 11.28 -9.84 -19.64
CA GLY A 143 11.86 -11.18 -19.79
C GLY A 143 13.15 -11.42 -19.02
N ILE A 144 14.04 -12.27 -19.58
CA ILE A 144 15.34 -12.61 -18.99
C ILE A 144 16.44 -12.01 -19.85
N LEU A 145 17.28 -11.19 -19.23
CA LEU A 145 18.56 -10.77 -19.78
C LEU A 145 19.53 -11.95 -19.66
N SER A 146 19.91 -12.52 -20.79
CA SER A 146 20.86 -13.62 -20.92
C SER A 146 22.08 -13.16 -21.73
N GLY A 147 23.28 -13.61 -21.39
CA GLY A 147 24.48 -13.12 -22.05
C GLY A 147 25.79 -13.56 -21.40
N THR A 148 26.89 -12.94 -21.81
CA THR A 148 28.21 -13.11 -21.19
C THR A 148 28.87 -11.77 -20.87
N ALA A 149 29.69 -11.77 -19.82
CA ALA A 149 30.67 -10.75 -19.52
C ALA A 149 32.07 -11.37 -19.67
N ASP A 150 32.81 -10.91 -20.67
CA ASP A 150 34.13 -11.42 -21.02
C ASP A 150 35.16 -10.30 -20.92
N SER A 151 36.33 -10.59 -20.37
CA SER A 151 37.43 -9.64 -20.39
C SER A 151 38.17 -9.66 -21.71
N GLU A 152 38.57 -8.47 -22.18
CA GLU A 152 39.47 -8.26 -23.31
C GLU A 152 40.90 -8.00 -22.83
N SER A 153 41.25 -8.44 -21.62
CA SER A 153 42.53 -8.12 -20.97
C SER A 153 42.96 -9.26 -20.06
N ASP A 154 44.12 -9.86 -20.33
CA ASP A 154 44.60 -11.08 -19.66
C ASP A 154 44.83 -10.92 -18.14
N TRP A 155 44.88 -9.67 -17.65
CA TRP A 155 45.00 -9.31 -16.25
C TRP A 155 43.66 -9.09 -15.53
N ILE A 156 42.53 -9.32 -16.19
CA ILE A 156 41.19 -9.23 -15.59
C ILE A 156 40.46 -10.56 -15.82
N GLU A 157 40.20 -11.30 -14.74
CA GLU A 157 39.42 -12.52 -14.75
C GLU A 157 37.97 -12.21 -14.38
N VAL A 158 37.01 -12.76 -15.13
CA VAL A 158 35.58 -12.71 -14.78
C VAL A 158 35.16 -14.10 -14.29
N LYS A 159 34.84 -14.23 -12.99
CA LYS A 159 34.61 -15.54 -12.35
C LYS A 159 33.30 -16.20 -12.80
N ASN A 160 32.22 -15.42 -12.92
CA ASN A 160 30.90 -15.89 -13.33
C ASN A 160 30.48 -15.18 -14.61
N ARG A 161 31.05 -15.60 -15.75
CA ARG A 161 30.85 -14.92 -17.05
C ARG A 161 29.39 -14.88 -17.50
N THR A 162 28.59 -15.89 -17.16
CA THR A 162 27.19 -16.01 -17.59
C THR A 162 26.28 -14.99 -16.90
N ILE A 163 25.58 -14.20 -17.71
CA ILE A 163 24.48 -13.32 -17.29
C ILE A 163 23.17 -14.09 -17.47
N TRP A 164 22.36 -14.11 -16.41
CA TRP A 164 21.02 -14.68 -16.40
C TRP A 164 20.18 -14.02 -15.30
N THR A 165 19.49 -12.92 -15.63
CA THR A 165 18.68 -12.19 -14.64
C THR A 165 17.44 -11.54 -15.24
N ARG A 166 16.40 -11.40 -14.41
CA ARG A 166 15.19 -10.62 -14.73
C ARG A 166 15.30 -9.15 -14.31
N THR A 167 16.20 -8.81 -13.39
CA THR A 167 16.28 -7.47 -12.78
C THR A 167 17.72 -6.99 -12.59
N MET A 168 18.53 -7.73 -11.83
CA MET A 168 19.93 -7.39 -11.53
C MET A 168 20.78 -8.63 -11.24
N GLN A 169 22.08 -8.57 -11.54
CA GLN A 169 23.07 -9.59 -11.20
C GLN A 169 24.40 -8.92 -10.88
N ALA A 170 25.08 -9.39 -9.83
CA ALA A 170 26.46 -9.03 -9.54
C ALA A 170 27.41 -10.09 -10.12
N ILE A 171 28.40 -9.65 -10.88
CA ILE A 171 29.42 -10.50 -11.52
C ILE A 171 30.75 -10.24 -10.81
N PRO A 172 31.31 -11.22 -10.08
CA PRO A 172 32.63 -11.07 -9.47
C PRO A 172 33.73 -11.05 -10.52
N ILE A 173 34.61 -10.07 -10.40
CA ILE A 173 35.79 -9.87 -11.26
C ILE A 173 37.05 -9.88 -10.39
N VAL A 174 38.13 -10.49 -10.85
CA VAL A 174 39.46 -10.48 -10.23
C VAL A 174 40.42 -9.73 -11.14
N ILE A 175 41.30 -8.93 -10.54
CA ILE A 175 42.28 -8.09 -11.20
C ILE A 175 43.66 -8.59 -10.80
N HIS A 176 44.37 -9.22 -11.74
CA HIS A 176 45.69 -9.80 -11.56
C HIS A 176 46.78 -8.76 -11.85
N THR A 177 47.14 -7.97 -10.84
CA THR A 177 48.09 -6.86 -11.04
C THR A 177 49.48 -7.32 -11.49
N ALA A 178 49.86 -8.59 -11.25
CA ALA A 178 51.09 -9.17 -11.77
C ALA A 178 51.14 -9.15 -13.32
N ALA A 179 50.03 -9.50 -13.96
CA ALA A 179 49.89 -9.68 -15.40
C ALA A 179 49.61 -8.37 -16.18
N THR A 180 49.51 -7.22 -15.48
CA THR A 180 49.21 -5.95 -16.16
C THR A 180 50.34 -5.50 -17.08
N PRO A 181 50.03 -4.87 -18.22
CA PRO A 181 51.01 -4.21 -19.10
C PRO A 181 51.93 -3.25 -18.34
N GLY A 182 53.17 -3.11 -18.78
CA GLY A 182 54.20 -2.26 -18.16
C GLY A 182 54.01 -0.76 -18.29
N VAL A 183 52.79 -0.28 -18.51
CA VAL A 183 52.44 1.14 -18.68
C VAL A 183 52.12 1.80 -17.34
N ARG A 184 52.29 3.13 -17.25
CA ARG A 184 52.09 3.90 -16.01
C ARG A 184 50.68 3.76 -15.40
N GLN A 185 49.66 3.61 -16.25
CA GLN A 185 48.27 3.39 -15.87
C GLN A 185 47.66 2.33 -16.80
N PRO A 186 47.67 1.03 -16.42
CA PRO A 186 47.02 0.00 -17.23
C PRO A 186 45.52 0.23 -17.30
N VAL A 187 44.97 0.20 -18.51
CA VAL A 187 43.51 0.22 -18.76
C VAL A 187 43.13 -1.05 -19.49
N GLY A 188 42.16 -1.77 -18.94
CA GLY A 188 41.61 -3.01 -19.47
C GLY A 188 40.11 -2.88 -19.65
N ARG A 189 39.51 -3.85 -20.35
CA ARG A 189 38.10 -3.80 -20.74
C ARG A 189 37.39 -5.10 -20.41
N ILE A 190 36.12 -4.97 -19.98
CA ILE A 190 35.17 -6.08 -19.93
C ILE A 190 34.07 -5.76 -20.92
N ARG A 191 33.88 -6.61 -21.92
CA ARG A 191 32.79 -6.52 -22.89
C ARG A 191 31.64 -7.40 -22.42
N ILE A 192 30.46 -6.81 -22.36
CA ILE A 192 29.22 -7.48 -21.98
C ILE A 192 28.37 -7.60 -23.23
N ARG A 193 27.98 -8.83 -23.58
CA ARG A 193 27.12 -9.13 -24.72
C ARG A 193 25.88 -9.86 -24.20
N SER A 194 24.70 -9.35 -24.51
CA SER A 194 23.45 -9.93 -23.99
C SER A 194 22.29 -9.80 -24.98
N SER A 195 21.22 -10.56 -24.72
CA SER A 195 19.94 -10.46 -25.40
C SER A 195 19.32 -9.05 -25.35
N GLY A 196 19.71 -8.22 -24.37
CA GLY A 196 19.27 -6.84 -24.23
C GLY A 196 20.27 -5.80 -24.72
N GLY A 197 21.23 -6.18 -25.58
CA GLY A 197 22.26 -5.31 -26.14
C GLY A 197 23.67 -5.60 -25.60
N SER A 198 24.64 -4.80 -26.03
CA SER A 198 26.04 -4.92 -25.60
C SER A 198 26.57 -3.62 -25.02
N GLN A 199 27.41 -3.70 -23.99
CA GLN A 199 28.06 -2.55 -23.34
C GLN A 199 29.49 -2.92 -22.92
N GLU A 200 30.33 -1.92 -22.66
CA GLU A 200 31.72 -2.09 -22.24
C GLU A 200 31.95 -1.41 -20.88
N VAL A 201 32.82 -2.02 -20.06
CA VAL A 201 33.31 -1.45 -18.79
C VAL A 201 34.82 -1.31 -18.85
N THR A 202 35.32 -0.09 -18.67
CA THR A 202 36.77 0.18 -18.61
C THR A 202 37.29 0.08 -17.19
N ILE A 203 38.35 -0.69 -16.96
CA ILE A 203 39.01 -0.85 -15.67
C ILE A 203 40.39 -0.20 -15.74
N SER A 204 40.68 0.74 -14.84
CA SER A 204 41.98 1.45 -14.79
C SER A 204 42.72 1.19 -13.49
N ILE A 205 44.03 0.94 -13.57
CA ILE A 205 44.93 0.73 -12.43
C ILE A 205 45.91 1.88 -12.31
N HIS A 206 46.15 2.32 -11.08
CA HIS A 206 47.22 3.25 -10.73
C HIS A 206 48.13 2.59 -9.68
N PHE A 207 49.35 2.24 -10.10
CA PHE A 207 50.39 1.71 -9.22
C PHE A 207 50.93 2.79 -8.28
N ARG A 208 51.51 2.39 -7.13
CA ARG A 208 51.97 3.33 -6.08
C ARG A 208 53.07 4.28 -6.57
N SER A 209 52.69 5.50 -6.90
CA SER A 209 53.58 6.67 -6.99
C SER A 209 52.86 7.92 -6.47
N GLY A 210 52.87 8.10 -5.13
CA GLY A 210 52.36 9.30 -4.45
C GLY A 210 50.92 9.22 -3.92
N ALA A 211 50.78 9.41 -2.60
CA ALA A 211 49.64 9.95 -1.85
C ALA A 211 48.18 9.54 -2.17
N GLY A 212 47.88 8.47 -2.90
CA GLY A 212 46.48 8.01 -3.06
C GLY A 212 45.80 7.66 -1.71
N PRO A 213 44.49 7.31 -1.71
CA PRO A 213 43.75 7.09 -0.48
C PRO A 213 44.34 5.97 0.37
N LYS A 214 44.20 6.09 1.69
CA LYS A 214 44.74 5.15 2.69
C LYS A 214 43.69 4.85 3.75
N LEU A 215 43.12 3.65 3.69
CA LEU A 215 42.16 3.15 4.67
C LEU A 215 42.81 3.02 6.06
N ARG A 216 42.14 3.54 7.08
CA ARG A 216 42.29 3.15 8.49
C ARG A 216 40.91 3.10 9.12
N ILE A 217 40.63 2.09 9.94
CA ILE A 217 39.35 1.99 10.66
C ILE A 217 39.53 2.15 12.17
N SER A 218 38.50 2.64 12.85
CA SER A 218 38.43 2.66 14.31
C SER A 218 36.98 2.51 14.80
N PRO A 219 36.68 1.56 15.71
CA PRO A 219 37.60 0.56 16.25
C PRO A 219 37.87 -0.59 15.25
N LEU A 220 38.99 -1.32 15.43
CA LEU A 220 39.29 -2.57 14.70
C LEU A 220 38.46 -3.78 15.20
N ARG A 221 37.92 -3.67 16.42
CA ARG A 221 37.03 -4.67 17.03
C ARG A 221 35.91 -3.98 17.78
N ILE A 222 34.68 -4.43 17.54
CA ILE A 222 33.47 -4.04 18.26
C ILE A 222 33.06 -5.20 19.17
N ARG A 223 32.76 -4.90 20.45
CA ARG A 223 32.34 -5.87 21.46
C ARG A 223 30.99 -5.48 22.02
N CYS A 224 29.95 -6.21 21.64
CA CYS A 224 28.59 -6.01 22.08
C CYS A 224 28.25 -6.98 23.20
N LEU A 225 28.04 -6.47 24.42
CA LEU A 225 27.42 -7.25 25.49
C LEU A 225 25.89 -7.10 25.41
N TRP A 226 25.15 -8.19 25.50
CA TRP A 226 23.69 -8.16 25.44
C TRP A 226 23.05 -8.90 26.62
N ASP A 227 22.28 -8.17 27.45
CA ASP A 227 21.47 -8.70 28.55
C ASP A 227 20.00 -8.91 28.13
N LYS A 228 19.56 -8.20 27.10
CA LYS A 228 18.19 -8.17 26.57
C LYS A 228 18.20 -8.27 25.04
N ARG A 229 17.25 -9.01 24.48
CA ARG A 229 17.06 -9.11 23.02
C ARG A 229 16.47 -7.79 22.48
N GLY A 230 17.11 -7.22 21.46
CA GLY A 230 16.80 -5.90 20.90
C GLY A 230 17.64 -5.57 19.66
N ILE A 231 17.87 -4.28 19.38
CA ILE A 231 18.86 -3.81 18.40
C ILE A 231 19.96 -3.11 19.17
N ILE A 232 21.21 -3.49 18.92
CA ILE A 232 22.42 -2.79 19.36
C ILE A 232 22.94 -1.99 18.17
N GLU A 233 23.33 -0.73 18.40
CA GLU A 233 23.87 0.15 17.37
C GLU A 233 25.29 0.57 17.75
N GLU A 234 26.25 0.17 16.93
CA GLU A 234 27.66 0.47 17.11
C GLU A 234 28.18 1.32 15.95
N ASN A 235 29.28 2.05 16.17
CA ASN A 235 29.83 2.95 15.17
C ASN A 235 31.25 2.54 14.76
N LEU A 236 31.43 2.31 13.46
CA LEU A 236 32.73 2.20 12.82
C LEU A 236 33.08 3.54 12.19
N THR A 237 34.19 4.15 12.57
CA THR A 237 34.73 5.32 11.85
C THR A 237 35.77 4.85 10.85
N ILE A 238 35.53 5.15 9.58
CA ILE A 238 36.50 4.96 8.49
C ILE A 238 37.25 6.26 8.31
N TYR A 239 38.56 6.19 8.21
CA TYR A 239 39.46 7.30 7.93
C TYR A 239 40.15 7.08 6.59
N ASN A 240 40.39 8.19 5.90
CA ASN A 240 41.33 8.29 4.80
C ASN A 240 42.54 9.09 5.29
N ASP A 241 43.62 8.40 5.61
CA ASP A 241 44.91 9.00 6.01
C ASP A 241 45.77 9.40 4.80
N GLY A 242 45.22 9.29 3.57
CA GLY A 242 45.87 9.63 2.30
C GLY A 242 45.24 10.85 1.64
N SER A 243 45.45 11.04 0.34
CA SER A 243 44.78 12.08 -0.46
C SER A 243 43.85 11.47 -1.51
N GLY A 244 42.97 12.30 -2.08
CA GLY A 244 41.87 11.83 -2.94
C GLY A 244 40.73 11.20 -2.13
N ILE A 245 39.80 10.53 -2.81
CA ILE A 245 38.61 9.94 -2.18
C ILE A 245 38.84 8.43 -1.99
N LEU A 246 38.84 7.99 -0.73
CA LEU A 246 38.75 6.59 -0.34
C LEU A 246 37.32 6.11 -0.60
N ARG A 247 37.13 5.23 -1.58
CA ARG A 247 35.84 4.63 -1.93
C ARG A 247 35.82 3.18 -1.49
N GLY A 248 34.73 2.72 -0.91
CA GLY A 248 34.62 1.32 -0.50
C GLY A 248 33.23 0.83 -0.16
N THR A 249 33.17 -0.45 0.12
CA THR A 249 31.95 -1.23 0.41
C THR A 249 32.20 -2.14 1.60
N ILE A 250 31.23 -2.21 2.50
CA ILE A 250 31.14 -3.19 3.59
C ILE A 250 29.88 -4.03 3.36
N PRO A 251 29.99 -5.24 2.78
CA PRO A 251 28.87 -6.15 2.73
C PRO A 251 28.51 -6.61 4.15
N SER A 252 27.22 -6.81 4.44
CA SER A 252 26.87 -7.51 5.67
C SER A 252 27.06 -9.02 5.48
N PRO A 253 27.87 -9.70 6.31
CA PRO A 253 28.11 -11.14 6.19
C PRO A 253 26.95 -11.98 6.72
N VAL A 254 26.01 -11.41 7.50
CA VAL A 254 24.99 -12.15 8.25
C VAL A 254 23.66 -11.38 8.33
N PRO A 255 22.48 -12.05 8.27
CA PRO A 255 21.18 -11.41 8.09
C PRO A 255 20.66 -10.62 9.31
N TRP A 256 21.31 -10.75 10.46
CA TRP A 256 21.00 -10.03 11.70
C TRP A 256 21.91 -8.82 11.93
N LEU A 257 22.94 -8.63 11.11
CA LEU A 257 23.84 -7.47 11.12
C LEU A 257 23.50 -6.60 9.90
N LYS A 258 23.47 -5.27 10.05
CA LYS A 258 23.24 -4.33 8.95
C LYS A 258 24.21 -3.17 9.01
N ILE A 259 24.86 -2.90 7.89
CA ILE A 259 25.80 -1.78 7.73
C ILE A 259 25.09 -0.59 7.06
N ILE A 260 25.25 0.62 7.58
CA ILE A 260 24.59 1.84 7.08
C ILE A 260 25.57 3.03 7.12
N PRO A 261 25.93 3.63 5.96
CA PRO A 261 25.75 3.11 4.61
C PRO A 261 26.70 1.93 4.34
N SER A 262 26.29 0.97 3.51
CA SER A 262 27.14 -0.16 3.11
C SER A 262 28.13 0.17 2.00
N ILE A 263 27.99 1.32 1.34
CA ILE A 263 28.91 1.87 0.32
C ILE A 263 29.25 3.30 0.75
N PHE A 264 30.52 3.69 0.68
CA PHE A 264 31.00 4.97 1.18
C PHE A 264 32.08 5.62 0.29
N PRO A 265 32.00 6.94 0.06
CA PRO A 265 33.15 7.79 -0.27
C PRO A 265 33.63 8.55 0.98
N VAL A 266 34.95 8.62 1.19
CA VAL A 266 35.59 9.26 2.36
C VAL A 266 36.77 10.10 1.91
N GLU A 267 36.72 11.41 2.16
CA GLU A 267 37.87 12.31 1.94
C GLU A 267 38.82 12.35 3.13
N LYS A 268 38.28 12.44 4.36
CA LYS A 268 39.06 12.44 5.62
C LYS A 268 38.55 11.39 6.61
N SER A 269 37.24 11.40 6.92
CA SER A 269 36.59 10.32 7.65
C SER A 269 35.08 10.26 7.40
N ALA A 270 34.46 9.11 7.65
CA ALA A 270 33.01 8.96 7.77
C ALA A 270 32.67 7.95 8.87
N ARG A 271 31.49 8.11 9.47
CA ARG A 271 30.91 7.13 10.40
C ARG A 271 29.97 6.20 9.65
N ILE A 272 30.18 4.91 9.85
CA ILE A 272 29.35 3.82 9.37
C ILE A 272 28.68 3.18 10.60
N GLN A 273 27.35 3.16 10.60
CA GLN A 273 26.56 2.55 11.66
C GLN A 273 26.42 1.05 11.42
N ILE A 274 26.65 0.27 12.47
CA ILE A 274 26.56 -1.19 12.50
C ILE A 274 25.41 -1.56 13.43
N ARG A 275 24.30 -2.02 12.86
CA ARG A 275 23.10 -2.44 13.59
C ARG A 275 23.10 -3.95 13.76
N ILE A 276 23.08 -4.43 15.00
CA ILE A 276 23.07 -5.84 15.38
C ILE A 276 21.72 -6.15 16.02
N ASP A 277 20.89 -6.94 15.35
CA ASP A 277 19.57 -7.35 15.83
C ASP A 277 19.72 -8.62 16.71
N THR A 278 19.89 -8.44 18.02
CA THR A 278 20.09 -9.55 18.96
C THR A 278 18.86 -10.46 19.10
N ARG A 279 17.70 -10.07 18.55
CA ARG A 279 16.52 -10.94 18.43
C ARG A 279 16.65 -11.99 17.33
N LYS A 280 17.58 -11.80 16.39
CA LYS A 280 17.81 -12.65 15.20
C LYS A 280 19.14 -13.41 15.25
N LEU A 281 19.82 -13.42 16.39
CA LEU A 281 21.04 -14.22 16.56
C LEU A 281 20.70 -15.71 16.51
N PRO A 282 21.54 -16.55 15.88
CA PRO A 282 21.28 -17.98 15.72
C PRO A 282 21.53 -18.79 17.01
N ALA A 283 22.21 -18.23 18.00
CA ALA A 283 22.54 -18.90 19.25
C ALA A 283 22.65 -17.90 20.42
N ASP A 284 22.33 -18.35 21.64
CA ASP A 284 22.46 -17.57 22.88
C ASP A 284 23.90 -17.62 23.48
N GLY A 285 24.92 -17.73 22.61
CA GLY A 285 26.34 -17.79 22.98
C GLY A 285 27.15 -16.61 22.42
N THR A 286 28.45 -16.56 22.71
CA THR A 286 29.35 -15.57 22.09
C THR A 286 29.55 -15.88 20.61
N LEU A 287 29.32 -14.87 19.76
CA LEU A 287 29.49 -14.97 18.31
C LEU A 287 30.50 -13.93 17.83
N THR A 288 31.57 -14.39 17.18
CA THR A 288 32.62 -13.52 16.60
C THR A 288 32.58 -13.60 15.07
N ILE A 289 32.27 -12.47 14.42
CA ILE A 289 32.03 -12.36 12.98
C ILE A 289 33.08 -11.43 12.37
N PRO A 290 33.87 -11.87 11.38
CA PRO A 290 34.67 -10.98 10.55
C PRO A 290 33.75 -10.25 9.54
N VAL A 291 33.80 -8.92 9.55
CA VAL A 291 33.10 -8.04 8.61
C VAL A 291 34.13 -7.45 7.65
N PRO A 292 34.18 -7.90 6.38
CA PRO A 292 35.19 -7.45 5.43
C PRO A 292 34.89 -6.02 4.93
N ILE A 293 35.94 -5.24 4.73
CA ILE A 293 35.89 -3.87 4.23
C ILE A 293 36.73 -3.82 2.96
N ILE A 294 36.11 -3.50 1.83
CA ILE A 294 36.72 -3.56 0.51
C ILE A 294 36.80 -2.14 -0.03
N THR A 295 38.01 -1.64 -0.34
CA THR A 295 38.20 -0.24 -0.78
C THR A 295 39.15 -0.12 -1.97
N ASN A 296 39.10 1.03 -2.63
CA ASN A 296 40.08 1.44 -3.65
C ASN A 296 41.50 1.72 -3.10
N ALA A 297 41.72 1.50 -1.80
CA ALA A 297 43.02 1.59 -1.12
C ALA A 297 43.51 0.24 -0.56
N GLY A 298 42.76 -0.85 -0.75
CA GLY A 298 43.02 -2.17 -0.18
C GLY A 298 41.83 -2.74 0.61
N ARG A 299 42.06 -3.87 1.27
CA ARG A 299 41.07 -4.54 2.15
C ARG A 299 41.48 -4.46 3.62
N ASP A 300 40.48 -4.42 4.48
CA ASP A 300 40.62 -4.55 5.95
C ASP A 300 39.46 -5.41 6.49
N THR A 301 39.49 -5.81 7.76
CA THR A 301 38.44 -6.61 8.39
C THR A 301 38.15 -6.13 9.80
N LEU A 302 36.91 -5.66 10.00
CA LEU A 302 36.40 -5.37 11.33
C LEU A 302 36.00 -6.69 12.02
N THR A 303 36.43 -6.89 13.27
CA THR A 303 35.92 -7.99 14.11
C THR A 303 34.70 -7.53 14.90
N VAL A 304 33.55 -8.21 14.76
CA VAL A 304 32.35 -7.95 15.59
C VAL A 304 32.11 -9.14 16.52
N GLU A 305 32.24 -8.94 17.82
CA GLU A 305 32.07 -9.93 18.87
C GLU A 305 30.79 -9.62 19.67
N VAL A 306 29.84 -10.55 19.74
CA VAL A 306 28.53 -10.38 20.38
C VAL A 306 28.38 -11.42 21.48
N THR A 307 28.37 -10.98 22.75
CA THR A 307 28.47 -11.85 23.94
C THR A 307 27.25 -11.68 24.87
N PRO A 308 26.63 -12.77 25.36
CA PRO A 308 25.54 -12.68 26.35
C PRO A 308 26.04 -12.19 27.71
N GLY A 309 25.30 -11.27 28.34
CA GLY A 309 25.58 -10.78 29.69
C GLY A 309 25.15 -11.78 30.77
N ARG A 310 26.06 -12.17 31.68
CA ARG A 310 25.72 -13.01 32.84
C ARG A 310 24.85 -12.22 33.83
N ARG A 311 23.75 -12.84 34.29
CA ARG A 311 22.89 -12.29 35.36
C ARG A 311 23.58 -12.42 36.71
N THR A 312 23.90 -11.31 37.36
CA THR A 312 24.00 -11.25 38.83
C THR A 312 22.60 -11.03 39.41
N PRO A 313 22.13 -11.86 40.37
CA PRO A 313 20.82 -11.66 40.99
C PRO A 313 20.89 -10.51 42.00
N VAL A 314 20.27 -9.38 41.67
CA VAL A 314 20.11 -8.26 42.62
C VAL A 314 18.87 -8.51 43.48
N VAL A 315 19.09 -8.51 44.80
CA VAL A 315 18.04 -8.65 45.82
C VAL A 315 17.02 -7.51 45.71
N VAL A 316 15.74 -7.83 45.84
CA VAL A 316 14.62 -6.89 45.68
C VAL A 316 14.27 -6.23 47.03
N PRO A 317 14.42 -4.90 47.20
CA PRO A 317 13.74 -4.16 48.25
C PRO A 317 12.28 -3.86 47.86
N PRO A 318 11.38 -3.62 48.84
CA PRO A 318 9.96 -3.56 48.59
C PRO A 318 9.50 -2.32 47.80
N ARG A 319 8.38 -2.47 47.09
CA ARG A 319 7.76 -1.50 46.18
C ARG A 319 7.67 -0.08 46.75
N ARG A 320 8.01 0.93 45.92
CA ARG A 320 7.22 2.17 45.79
C ARG A 320 7.51 2.92 44.49
N ALA A 321 6.54 3.76 44.13
CA ALA A 321 6.49 4.73 43.04
C ALA A 321 6.47 4.18 41.59
N HIS A 322 5.44 4.63 40.87
CA HIS A 322 5.27 4.52 39.43
C HIS A 322 6.35 5.37 38.72
N ILE A 323 7.05 4.83 37.71
CA ILE A 323 7.94 5.60 36.84
C ILE A 323 7.52 5.34 35.37
N PRO A 324 7.45 6.37 34.50
CA PRO A 324 6.67 6.28 33.26
C PRO A 324 7.29 5.42 32.15
N SER A 325 6.50 5.27 31.09
CA SER A 325 6.84 4.60 29.85
C SER A 325 8.23 4.92 29.29
N ARG A 326 9.05 3.88 29.21
CA ARG A 326 10.30 3.70 28.44
C ARG A 326 10.51 4.74 27.31
N THR A 327 11.28 5.78 27.59
CA THR A 327 11.64 6.82 26.63
C THR A 327 12.37 6.23 25.42
N VAL A 328 11.78 6.36 24.24
CA VAL A 328 12.42 6.01 22.97
C VAL A 328 13.50 7.05 22.67
N TYR A 329 14.75 6.62 22.53
CA TYR A 329 15.84 7.48 22.03
C TYR A 329 15.58 7.82 20.56
N ARG A 330 14.83 8.90 20.34
CA ARG A 330 14.63 9.54 19.04
C ARG A 330 15.96 10.14 18.59
N SER A 331 16.35 9.90 17.33
CA SER A 331 17.58 10.46 16.76
C SER A 331 17.55 11.99 16.82
N ARG A 332 18.63 12.60 17.34
CA ARG A 332 18.82 14.06 17.37
C ARG A 332 19.69 14.51 16.20
N LEU A 333 19.27 15.59 15.56
CA LEU A 333 19.95 16.27 14.46
C LEU A 333 20.07 17.76 14.84
N ILE A 334 21.14 18.41 14.42
CA ILE A 334 21.25 19.88 14.46
C ILE A 334 21.18 20.37 13.02
N ALA A 335 20.33 21.35 12.76
CA ALA A 335 20.23 22.06 11.49
C ALA A 335 20.30 23.57 11.74
N TYR A 336 20.56 24.36 10.71
CA TYR A 336 20.74 25.81 10.82
C TYR A 336 19.82 26.56 9.85
N ASP A 337 19.36 27.77 10.18
CA ASP A 337 18.72 28.66 9.20
C ASP A 337 19.75 29.45 8.37
N GLN A 338 19.26 30.28 7.44
CA GLN A 338 20.10 31.19 6.62
C GLN A 338 20.90 32.23 7.43
N ASN A 339 20.57 32.46 8.71
CA ASN A 339 21.27 33.39 9.60
C ASN A 339 22.30 32.66 10.49
N GLY A 340 22.38 31.33 10.40
CA GLY A 340 23.23 30.48 11.24
C GLY A 340 22.64 30.14 12.61
N ARG A 341 21.36 30.45 12.87
CA ARG A 341 20.66 30.02 14.08
C ARG A 341 20.49 28.50 14.07
N SER A 342 20.93 27.82 15.12
CA SER A 342 20.78 26.37 15.26
C SER A 342 19.39 25.96 15.74
N TYR A 343 18.96 24.79 15.27
CA TYR A 343 17.72 24.12 15.66
C TYR A 343 18.04 22.69 16.07
N THR A 344 17.70 22.33 17.31
CA THR A 344 17.82 20.95 17.80
C THR A 344 16.56 20.18 17.40
N LEU A 345 16.73 19.26 16.45
CA LEU A 345 15.68 18.46 15.84
C LEU A 345 15.70 17.04 16.42
N THR A 346 14.52 16.50 16.72
CA THR A 346 14.33 15.17 17.30
C THR A 346 13.35 14.38 16.45
N SER A 347 13.74 13.21 15.93
CA SER A 347 12.93 12.43 14.99
C SER A 347 11.52 12.14 15.53
N SER A 348 10.50 12.37 14.70
CA SER A 348 9.11 11.98 15.02
C SER A 348 8.84 10.48 14.79
N GLY A 349 9.76 9.76 14.12
CA GLY A 349 9.53 8.43 13.57
C GLY A 349 8.67 8.38 12.30
N ARG A 350 8.13 9.53 11.83
CA ARG A 350 7.38 9.62 10.58
C ARG A 350 8.32 9.91 9.41
N SER A 351 8.57 8.89 8.58
CA SER A 351 9.41 8.96 7.38
C SER A 351 8.62 8.55 6.14
N GLY A 352 8.86 9.23 5.03
CA GLY A 352 8.25 9.00 3.73
C GLY A 352 9.28 8.77 2.62
N GLY A 353 8.82 8.69 1.37
CA GLY A 353 9.69 8.49 0.21
C GLY A 353 10.67 9.64 -0.04
N GLU A 354 10.35 10.85 0.41
CA GLU A 354 11.16 12.04 0.16
C GLU A 354 12.08 12.44 1.32
N GLY A 355 11.65 12.22 2.56
CA GLY A 355 12.31 12.70 3.75
C GLY A 355 11.62 12.25 5.04
N GLU A 356 12.06 12.80 6.17
CA GLU A 356 11.61 12.46 7.52
C GLU A 356 11.21 13.72 8.30
N ILE A 357 10.17 13.60 9.13
CA ILE A 357 9.68 14.70 9.98
C ILE A 357 10.36 14.66 11.35
N TYR A 358 10.83 15.81 11.82
CA TYR A 358 11.45 16.01 13.13
C TYR A 358 10.68 17.08 13.92
N HIS A 359 10.58 16.88 15.24
CA HIS A 359 10.07 17.89 16.17
C HIS A 359 11.24 18.75 16.66
N LEU A 360 10.99 20.03 16.94
CA LEU A 360 11.98 20.89 17.57
C LEU A 360 12.00 20.61 19.07
N ALA A 361 13.17 20.68 19.70
CA ALA A 361 13.29 20.51 21.16
C ALA A 361 12.66 21.68 21.92
N ASP A 362 12.77 22.89 21.37
CA ASP A 362 12.52 24.16 22.08
C ASP A 362 11.33 24.95 21.49
N ASN A 363 10.53 24.34 20.61
CA ASN A 363 9.37 24.96 19.96
C ASN A 363 8.31 23.92 19.60
N GLU A 364 7.12 24.00 20.20
CA GLU A 364 6.02 23.06 19.94
C GLU A 364 5.14 23.43 18.74
N GLY A 365 5.24 24.66 18.23
CA GLY A 365 4.46 25.16 17.09
C GLY A 365 5.05 24.85 15.71
N LEU A 366 6.30 24.38 15.64
CA LEU A 366 7.02 24.07 14.40
C LEU A 366 7.55 22.64 14.37
N CYS A 367 7.67 22.09 13.17
CA CYS A 367 8.38 20.85 12.88
C CYS A 367 9.27 21.03 11.62
N ALA A 368 10.15 20.09 11.36
CA ALA A 368 11.06 20.11 10.20
C ALA A 368 10.80 18.92 9.28
N LYS A 369 10.72 19.13 7.95
CA LYS A 369 10.86 18.05 6.94
C LYS A 369 12.32 18.07 6.47
N ILE A 370 13.05 16.97 6.68
CA ILE A 370 14.44 16.80 6.25
C ILE A 370 14.49 15.77 5.12
N TYR A 371 14.96 16.19 3.93
CA TYR A 371 15.00 15.33 2.76
C TYR A 371 16.07 14.24 2.85
N HIS A 372 15.78 13.08 2.26
CA HIS A 372 16.78 12.05 2.00
C HIS A 372 17.86 12.59 1.04
N PRO A 373 19.13 12.15 1.15
CA PRO A 373 20.23 12.72 0.38
C PRO A 373 20.02 12.76 -1.14
N HIS A 374 19.29 11.79 -1.70
CA HIS A 374 18.99 11.70 -3.14
C HIS A 374 17.86 12.63 -3.62
N ARG A 375 17.13 13.29 -2.71
CA ARG A 375 16.10 14.30 -3.02
C ARG A 375 16.60 15.74 -2.84
N ARG A 376 17.82 15.94 -2.35
CA ARG A 376 18.43 17.28 -2.18
C ARG A 376 18.98 17.80 -3.50
N THR A 377 18.10 18.08 -4.45
CA THR A 377 18.43 18.60 -5.78
C THR A 377 18.34 20.13 -5.81
N THR A 378 19.07 20.77 -6.73
CA THR A 378 19.03 22.22 -6.94
C THR A 378 17.61 22.71 -7.24
N GLU A 379 16.84 21.95 -8.02
CA GLU A 379 15.45 22.28 -8.36
C GLU A 379 14.53 22.33 -7.14
N ILE A 380 14.69 21.41 -6.17
CA ILE A 380 13.92 21.42 -4.92
C ILE A 380 14.34 22.62 -4.06
N GLU A 381 15.63 22.94 -3.99
CA GLU A 381 16.10 24.15 -3.31
C GLU A 381 15.52 25.43 -3.93
N GLU A 382 15.57 25.57 -5.25
CA GLU A 382 14.98 26.70 -5.98
C GLU A 382 13.47 26.82 -5.72
N LYS A 383 12.75 25.70 -5.79
CA LYS A 383 11.31 25.62 -5.50
C LYS A 383 10.98 26.11 -4.10
N LEU A 384 11.70 25.62 -3.07
CA LEU A 384 11.48 26.01 -1.68
C LEU A 384 11.79 27.49 -1.43
N ARG A 385 12.84 28.03 -2.07
CA ARG A 385 13.14 29.47 -2.05
C ARG A 385 11.99 30.29 -2.65
N VAL A 386 11.37 29.83 -3.73
CA VAL A 386 10.19 30.47 -4.34
C VAL A 386 8.95 30.37 -3.44
N MET A 387 8.70 29.22 -2.81
CA MET A 387 7.58 29.02 -1.87
C MET A 387 7.68 29.94 -0.65
N ILE A 388 8.88 30.09 -0.06
CA ILE A 388 9.09 30.97 1.10
C ILE A 388 9.04 32.45 0.71
N ARG A 389 9.49 32.81 -0.50
CA ARG A 389 9.44 34.19 -1.00
C ARG A 389 8.03 34.63 -1.40
N ASN A 390 7.20 33.70 -1.88
CA ASN A 390 5.85 33.97 -2.37
C ASN A 390 4.84 33.05 -1.65
N PRO A 391 4.65 33.21 -0.32
CA PRO A 391 3.69 32.41 0.41
C PRO A 391 2.24 32.74 0.00
N PRO A 392 1.31 31.79 0.08
CA PRO A 392 -0.11 32.06 -0.09
C PRO A 392 -0.65 33.02 1.01
N PRO A 393 -1.82 33.65 0.82
CA PRO A 393 -2.42 34.57 1.80
C PRO A 393 -2.54 33.99 3.21
N TYR A 394 -2.45 34.85 4.23
CA TYR A 394 -2.34 34.44 5.64
C TYR A 394 -3.45 33.48 6.12
N ASP A 395 -4.71 33.72 5.74
CA ASP A 395 -5.81 32.83 6.14
C ASP A 395 -5.67 31.43 5.55
N LEU A 396 -5.10 31.34 4.33
CA LEU A 396 -4.84 30.09 3.62
C LEU A 396 -3.58 29.38 4.12
N ILE A 397 -2.49 30.10 4.43
CA ILE A 397 -1.27 29.44 4.90
C ILE A 397 -1.51 28.69 6.24
N ARG A 398 -2.49 29.13 7.04
CA ARG A 398 -2.90 28.42 8.27
C ARG A 398 -3.57 27.06 8.03
N THR A 399 -4.01 26.74 6.81
CA THR A 399 -4.54 25.41 6.45
C THR A 399 -3.53 24.56 5.68
N LEU A 400 -2.24 24.97 5.63
CA LEU A 400 -1.19 24.32 4.85
C LEU A 400 0.04 24.04 5.73
N THR A 401 0.71 22.90 5.54
CA THR A 401 2.09 22.72 6.06
C THR A 401 3.11 23.33 5.10
N TRP A 402 3.01 24.65 4.91
CA TRP A 402 3.86 25.40 3.97
C TRP A 402 5.29 25.56 4.50
N PRO A 403 6.33 25.56 3.65
CA PRO A 403 7.69 25.88 4.05
C PRO A 403 7.81 27.34 4.55
N GLU A 404 8.39 27.53 5.74
CA GLU A 404 8.59 28.85 6.35
C GLU A 404 10.07 29.26 6.38
N ILE A 405 10.97 28.34 6.74
CA ILE A 405 12.41 28.62 6.92
C ILE A 405 13.21 27.47 6.31
N LEU A 406 14.24 27.78 5.50
CA LEU A 406 15.15 26.76 4.96
C LEU A 406 16.11 26.25 6.04
N LEU A 407 16.40 24.95 5.99
CA LEU A 407 17.37 24.31 6.88
C LEU A 407 18.61 23.86 6.12
N PHE A 408 19.76 24.15 6.71
CA PHE A 408 21.11 23.86 6.21
C PHE A 408 21.84 22.90 7.17
N ASP A 409 22.84 22.18 6.65
CA ASP A 409 23.68 21.27 7.45
C ASP A 409 24.77 21.98 8.28
N LEU A 410 25.09 23.23 7.95
CA LEU A 410 26.12 24.04 8.61
C LEU A 410 25.64 25.49 8.82
N PRO A 411 26.19 26.23 9.82
CA PRO A 411 25.76 27.61 10.14
C PRO A 411 25.89 28.65 9.02
N ARG A 412 26.64 28.32 7.97
CA ARG A 412 26.78 29.09 6.71
C ARG A 412 26.86 28.15 5.51
N GLY A 413 26.21 26.98 5.61
CA GLY A 413 26.19 25.98 4.55
C GLY A 413 25.39 26.49 3.35
N ASN A 414 25.86 26.21 2.14
CA ASN A 414 25.14 26.55 0.90
C ASN A 414 24.29 25.39 0.38
N ARG A 415 23.94 24.42 1.26
CA ARG A 415 23.20 23.21 0.92
C ARG A 415 21.93 23.11 1.75
N VAL A 416 20.78 23.28 1.11
CA VAL A 416 19.49 23.00 1.74
C VAL A 416 19.36 21.49 2.01
N ILE A 417 19.01 21.13 3.25
CA ILE A 417 18.73 19.75 3.68
C ILE A 417 17.26 19.50 3.99
N GLY A 418 16.46 20.55 4.10
CA GLY A 418 15.07 20.50 4.50
C GLY A 418 14.51 21.90 4.79
N TYR A 419 13.39 21.96 5.49
CA TYR A 419 12.75 23.20 5.89
C TYR A 419 11.94 23.05 7.19
N LEU A 420 11.67 24.16 7.86
CA LEU A 420 10.70 24.29 8.95
C LEU A 420 9.33 24.65 8.40
N MET A 421 8.29 24.11 9.05
CA MET A 421 6.89 24.38 8.78
C MET A 421 6.08 24.26 10.08
N ARG A 422 4.89 24.85 10.12
CA ARG A 422 3.92 24.65 11.19
C ARG A 422 3.74 23.18 11.59
N LYS A 423 3.85 22.91 12.90
CA LYS A 423 3.43 21.64 13.50
C LYS A 423 1.90 21.59 13.60
N ILE A 424 1.33 20.45 13.24
CA ILE A 424 -0.09 20.17 13.40
C ILE A 424 -0.37 19.75 14.85
N PRO A 425 -1.41 20.29 15.51
CA PRO A 425 -1.82 19.85 16.85
C PRO A 425 -2.08 18.34 16.89
N GLU A 426 -1.51 17.65 17.87
CA GLU A 426 -1.72 16.21 18.04
C GLU A 426 -3.12 15.94 18.64
N GLY A 427 -3.88 15.03 18.03
CA GLY A 427 -5.20 14.62 18.51
C GLY A 427 -6.41 15.37 17.94
N SER A 428 -6.25 16.61 17.45
CA SER A 428 -7.37 17.42 16.91
C SER A 428 -7.68 17.21 15.43
N PHE A 429 -6.82 16.48 14.70
CA PHE A 429 -6.94 16.25 13.26
C PHE A 429 -6.62 14.79 12.92
N ARG A 430 -7.41 14.18 12.03
CA ARG A 430 -7.22 12.81 11.52
C ARG A 430 -7.26 12.81 9.98
N SER A 431 -6.62 11.83 9.34
CA SER A 431 -6.62 11.66 7.89
C SER A 431 -8.06 11.55 7.37
N ALA A 432 -8.38 12.17 6.22
CA ALA A 432 -9.75 12.28 5.73
C ALA A 432 -10.45 10.92 5.61
N HIS A 433 -9.73 9.87 5.23
CA HIS A 433 -10.26 8.50 5.15
C HIS A 433 -10.73 7.93 6.49
N LEU A 434 -10.09 8.31 7.61
CA LEU A 434 -10.56 7.92 8.93
C LEU A 434 -11.75 8.78 9.40
N TRP A 435 -11.92 9.97 8.82
CA TRP A 435 -12.93 10.93 9.23
C TRP A 435 -14.28 10.65 8.59
N TYR A 436 -14.35 10.49 7.26
CA TYR A 436 -15.63 10.27 6.59
C TYR A 436 -16.18 8.84 6.74
N ASP A 437 -15.34 7.88 7.15
CA ASP A 437 -15.70 6.47 7.45
C ASP A 437 -16.31 6.29 8.86
N GLU A 438 -16.34 7.34 9.70
CA GLU A 438 -16.95 7.26 11.04
C GLU A 438 -18.48 7.16 10.97
N PRO A 439 -19.11 6.42 11.90
CA PRO A 439 -20.55 6.23 11.90
C PRO A 439 -21.22 7.55 12.23
N VAL A 440 -22.19 7.94 11.41
CA VAL A 440 -23.07 9.07 11.68
C VAL A 440 -23.86 8.77 12.97
N THR A 441 -23.68 9.63 13.98
CA THR A 441 -24.33 9.52 15.30
C THR A 441 -25.48 10.49 15.45
N ASP A 442 -25.41 11.64 14.77
CA ASP A 442 -26.49 12.61 14.61
C ASP A 442 -26.61 12.95 13.11
N ASN A 443 -27.58 12.34 12.43
CA ASN A 443 -27.81 12.47 10.98
C ASN A 443 -27.85 13.92 10.48
N HIS A 444 -28.25 14.90 11.32
CA HIS A 444 -28.32 16.29 10.89
C HIS A 444 -26.99 17.03 11.10
N LYS A 445 -26.37 16.91 12.28
CA LYS A 445 -25.11 17.60 12.58
C LYS A 445 -23.97 17.07 11.72
N ASP A 446 -23.81 15.76 11.63
CA ASP A 446 -22.71 15.14 10.88
C ASP A 446 -22.81 15.47 9.38
N SER A 447 -24.03 15.55 8.84
CA SER A 447 -24.29 16.01 7.45
C SER A 447 -23.87 17.47 7.23
N ILE A 448 -24.19 18.37 8.17
CA ILE A 448 -23.78 19.78 8.09
C ILE A 448 -22.25 19.90 8.20
N ILE A 449 -21.61 19.15 9.11
CA ILE A 449 -20.15 19.18 9.25
C ILE A 449 -19.48 18.63 7.97
N ARG A 450 -20.01 17.58 7.34
CA ARG A 450 -19.53 17.09 6.02
C ARG A 450 -19.62 18.17 4.92
N ILE A 451 -20.67 19.00 4.91
CA ILE A 451 -20.80 20.16 4.01
C ILE A 451 -19.80 21.27 4.38
N ILE A 452 -19.58 21.55 5.67
CA ILE A 452 -18.57 22.50 6.15
C ILE A 452 -17.16 22.06 5.71
N SER A 453 -16.80 20.79 5.90
CA SER A 453 -15.54 20.20 5.42
C SER A 453 -15.41 20.31 3.90
N ALA A 454 -16.45 19.99 3.13
CA ALA A 454 -16.45 20.15 1.68
C ALA A 454 -16.22 21.62 1.25
N LEU A 455 -16.87 22.57 1.92
CA LEU A 455 -16.71 24.00 1.66
C LEU A 455 -15.32 24.49 2.05
N ALA A 456 -14.78 24.04 3.19
CA ALA A 456 -13.42 24.34 3.61
C ALA A 456 -12.41 23.85 2.57
N LEU A 457 -12.59 22.63 2.05
CA LEU A 457 -11.70 22.05 1.04
C LEU A 457 -11.72 22.86 -0.26
N ALA A 458 -12.93 23.20 -0.73
CA ALA A 458 -13.12 24.06 -1.90
C ALA A 458 -12.48 25.45 -1.71
N ARG A 459 -12.60 26.06 -0.53
CA ARG A 459 -11.94 27.34 -0.20
C ARG A 459 -10.42 27.23 -0.25
N VAL A 460 -9.85 26.17 0.32
CA VAL A 460 -8.39 25.94 0.34
C VAL A 460 -7.86 25.77 -1.09
N VAL A 461 -8.48 24.89 -1.89
CA VAL A 461 -8.05 24.67 -3.29
C VAL A 461 -8.24 25.93 -4.14
N SER A 462 -9.36 26.65 -3.99
CA SER A 462 -9.61 27.94 -4.67
C SER A 462 -8.53 28.97 -4.34
N GLY A 463 -8.13 29.09 -3.08
CA GLY A 463 -7.07 29.99 -2.65
C GLY A 463 -5.69 29.62 -3.22
N ILE A 464 -5.36 28.33 -3.28
CA ILE A 464 -4.12 27.82 -3.91
C ILE A 464 -4.11 28.18 -5.41
N HIS A 465 -5.22 27.95 -6.11
CA HIS A 465 -5.36 28.26 -7.55
C HIS A 465 -5.30 29.76 -7.83
N LYS A 466 -5.92 30.59 -6.99
CA LYS A 466 -5.84 32.06 -7.07
C LYS A 466 -4.42 32.59 -6.78
N SER A 467 -3.64 31.89 -5.96
CA SER A 467 -2.21 32.16 -5.74
C SER A 467 -1.32 31.71 -6.92
N GLY A 468 -1.89 31.13 -7.99
CA GLY A 468 -1.16 30.66 -9.16
C GLY A 468 -0.46 29.31 -8.97
N HIS A 469 -0.84 28.54 -7.95
CA HIS A 469 -0.29 27.22 -7.64
C HIS A 469 -1.34 26.12 -7.92
N CYS A 470 -0.92 24.85 -7.90
CA CYS A 470 -1.81 23.68 -7.94
C CYS A 470 -1.31 22.63 -6.93
N VAL A 471 -2.21 21.82 -6.37
CA VAL A 471 -1.91 20.78 -5.36
C VAL A 471 -1.18 19.60 -6.00
N GLY A 472 -1.63 19.14 -7.17
CA GLY A 472 -0.99 18.05 -7.91
C GLY A 472 -1.40 16.65 -7.42
N ASP A 473 -1.15 16.33 -6.14
CA ASP A 473 -1.55 15.05 -5.51
C ASP A 473 -2.58 15.29 -4.39
N LEU A 474 -3.74 15.83 -4.78
CA LEU A 474 -4.86 16.07 -3.86
C LEU A 474 -5.58 14.73 -3.58
N ARG A 475 -5.45 14.23 -2.35
CA ARG A 475 -5.95 12.90 -1.94
C ARG A 475 -6.25 12.83 -0.45
N GLU A 476 -6.95 11.77 -0.04
CA GLU A 476 -7.41 11.56 1.33
C GLU A 476 -6.30 11.47 2.39
N ASN A 477 -5.11 10.97 2.02
CA ASN A 477 -3.96 10.88 2.92
C ASN A 477 -3.18 12.19 3.07
N ASN A 478 -3.33 13.12 2.12
CA ASN A 478 -2.70 14.44 2.18
C ASN A 478 -3.62 15.49 2.81
N LEU A 479 -4.82 15.09 3.26
CA LEU A 479 -5.84 15.93 3.87
C LEU A 479 -6.15 15.45 5.29
N LEU A 480 -5.97 16.32 6.27
CA LEU A 480 -6.39 16.08 7.65
C LEU A 480 -7.62 16.94 7.99
N VAL A 481 -8.55 16.36 8.75
CA VAL A 481 -9.86 16.91 9.10
C VAL A 481 -10.05 16.87 10.61
N SER A 482 -10.60 17.93 11.20
CA SER A 482 -11.04 17.98 12.60
C SER A 482 -12.51 17.61 12.76
N ASP A 483 -12.95 17.36 14.00
CA ASP A 483 -14.38 17.13 14.30
C ASP A 483 -15.26 18.37 13.99
N SER A 484 -14.68 19.59 13.97
CA SER A 484 -15.34 20.84 13.56
C SER A 484 -15.45 21.04 12.03
N GLY A 485 -14.81 20.18 11.23
CA GLY A 485 -14.71 20.32 9.77
C GLY A 485 -13.65 21.31 9.28
N ASP A 486 -12.74 21.73 10.17
CA ASP A 486 -11.51 22.43 9.77
C ASP A 486 -10.54 21.47 9.07
N LEU A 487 -9.71 22.01 8.18
CA LEU A 487 -8.82 21.22 7.32
C LEU A 487 -7.37 21.69 7.35
N ILE A 488 -6.45 20.73 7.20
CA ILE A 488 -5.04 20.98 6.94
C ILE A 488 -4.57 20.08 5.79
N LEU A 489 -4.03 20.68 4.73
CA LEU A 489 -3.28 19.94 3.71
C LEU A 489 -1.81 19.79 4.14
N ILE A 490 -1.30 18.57 3.97
CA ILE A 490 0.10 18.20 4.25
C ILE A 490 0.88 17.94 2.95
N ASP A 491 2.19 17.75 3.07
CA ASP A 491 3.11 17.43 1.96
C ASP A 491 3.14 18.50 0.84
N THR A 492 3.00 19.78 1.24
CA THR A 492 2.84 20.92 0.32
C THR A 492 4.04 21.21 -0.59
N ASP A 493 5.21 20.69 -0.25
CA ASP A 493 6.41 20.76 -1.09
C ASP A 493 6.33 19.85 -2.32
N SER A 494 5.32 18.98 -2.43
CA SER A 494 4.95 18.26 -3.65
C SER A 494 4.16 19.11 -4.68
N PHE A 495 3.60 20.26 -4.27
CA PHE A 495 2.69 21.07 -5.08
C PHE A 495 3.34 21.62 -6.36
N GLN A 496 2.53 21.96 -7.36
CA GLN A 496 2.99 22.76 -8.49
C GLN A 496 3.09 24.23 -8.07
N ILE A 497 4.30 24.78 -8.13
CA ILE A 497 4.61 26.15 -7.72
C ILE A 497 4.95 26.99 -8.94
N ARG A 498 4.39 28.19 -9.03
CA ARG A 498 4.74 29.17 -10.06
C ARG A 498 5.48 30.33 -9.42
N ASP A 499 6.66 30.65 -9.92
CA ASP A 499 7.36 31.87 -9.53
C ASP A 499 6.73 33.07 -10.26
N PRO A 500 6.12 34.04 -9.56
CA PRO A 500 5.57 35.22 -10.21
C PRO A 500 6.65 36.14 -10.79
N ALA A 501 7.91 36.06 -10.32
CA ALA A 501 9.00 36.93 -10.78
C ALA A 501 9.63 36.47 -12.10
N SER A 502 9.97 35.18 -12.24
CA SER A 502 10.53 34.62 -13.48
C SER A 502 9.48 34.01 -14.42
N GLY A 503 8.26 33.77 -13.95
CA GLY A 503 7.23 33.02 -14.67
C GLY A 503 7.44 31.49 -14.70
N ARG A 504 8.58 30.99 -14.20
CA ARG A 504 8.92 29.56 -14.16
C ARG A 504 7.91 28.76 -13.33
N VAL A 505 7.58 27.56 -13.82
CA VAL A 505 6.74 26.60 -13.11
C VAL A 505 7.61 25.43 -12.63
N PHE A 506 7.50 25.09 -11.35
CA PHE A 506 8.03 23.88 -10.75
C PHE A 506 6.90 22.86 -10.71
N TRP A 507 6.85 21.98 -11.70
CA TRP A 507 5.78 21.00 -11.87
C TRP A 507 5.70 20.00 -10.70
N SER A 508 4.49 19.56 -10.38
CA SER A 508 4.30 18.42 -9.49
C SER A 508 4.59 17.12 -10.25
N ARG A 509 5.45 16.26 -9.70
CA ARG A 509 5.86 14.97 -10.29
C ARG A 509 5.17 13.76 -9.65
N VAL A 510 4.11 14.00 -8.89
CA VAL A 510 3.40 12.99 -8.13
C VAL A 510 1.91 13.05 -8.44
N GLY A 511 1.25 11.90 -8.29
CA GLY A 511 -0.17 11.75 -8.56
C GLY A 511 -0.63 10.34 -8.20
N THR A 512 -1.74 10.24 -7.50
CA THR A 512 -2.25 8.98 -6.96
C THR A 512 -3.49 8.50 -7.71
N GLY A 513 -3.30 7.51 -8.60
CA GLY A 513 -4.34 6.58 -9.08
C GLY A 513 -5.75 7.17 -9.20
N GLU A 514 -6.67 6.75 -8.33
CA GLU A 514 -8.09 7.11 -8.40
C GLU A 514 -8.44 8.60 -8.18
N TYR A 515 -7.47 9.42 -7.76
CA TYR A 515 -7.62 10.89 -7.69
C TYR A 515 -7.15 11.60 -8.97
N LEU A 516 -6.58 10.88 -9.93
CA LEU A 516 -6.18 11.44 -11.22
C LEU A 516 -7.33 11.36 -12.23
N PRO A 517 -7.57 12.42 -13.02
CA PRO A 517 -8.50 12.35 -14.14
C PRO A 517 -7.94 11.50 -15.29
N PRO A 518 -8.77 11.12 -16.28
CA PRO A 518 -8.38 10.26 -17.41
C PRO A 518 -7.09 10.70 -18.11
N GLU A 519 -6.95 11.99 -18.39
CA GLU A 519 -5.81 12.57 -19.11
C GLU A 519 -4.50 12.64 -18.31
N HIS A 520 -4.49 12.19 -17.05
CA HIS A 520 -3.32 12.17 -16.19
C HIS A 520 -2.96 10.76 -15.67
N LEU A 521 -3.71 9.72 -16.06
CA LEU A 521 -3.52 8.35 -15.57
C LEU A 521 -2.34 7.60 -16.21
N ASP A 522 -1.75 8.12 -17.28
CA ASP A 522 -0.55 7.56 -17.91
C ASP A 522 0.74 7.75 -17.08
N GLY A 523 0.67 8.59 -16.02
CA GLY A 523 1.80 8.90 -15.15
C GLY A 523 2.86 9.81 -15.76
N SER A 524 2.62 10.39 -16.95
CA SER A 524 3.62 11.20 -17.68
C SER A 524 3.71 12.64 -17.16
N PHE A 525 4.06 12.80 -15.89
CA PHE A 525 4.28 14.11 -15.24
C PHE A 525 5.61 14.77 -15.64
N ALA A 526 6.24 14.32 -16.73
CA ALA A 526 7.58 14.69 -17.16
C ALA A 526 7.63 15.71 -18.31
N HIS A 527 6.48 16.15 -18.81
CA HIS A 527 6.38 17.13 -19.90
C HIS A 527 5.95 18.52 -19.42
N ASP A 528 6.61 19.55 -19.93
CA ASP A 528 6.19 20.94 -19.75
C ASP A 528 4.79 21.15 -20.35
N GLY A 529 3.86 21.69 -19.55
CA GLY A 529 2.50 22.00 -19.99
C GLY A 529 1.38 21.11 -19.44
N CYS A 530 1.68 20.14 -18.56
CA CYS A 530 0.64 19.38 -17.85
C CYS A 530 -0.14 20.29 -16.87
N ASP A 531 -1.34 20.74 -17.26
CA ASP A 531 -2.18 21.61 -16.42
C ASP A 531 -2.80 20.85 -15.24
N ARG A 532 -2.06 20.81 -14.12
CA ARG A 532 -2.52 20.20 -12.87
C ARG A 532 -3.76 20.86 -12.28
N ARG A 533 -4.18 22.07 -12.71
CA ARG A 533 -5.39 22.73 -12.20
C ARG A 533 -6.67 21.95 -12.53
N SER A 534 -6.78 21.41 -13.73
CA SER A 534 -7.92 20.57 -14.11
C SER A 534 -7.88 19.20 -13.40
N GLY A 535 -6.68 18.71 -13.06
CA GLY A 535 -6.48 17.55 -12.20
C GLY A 535 -6.95 17.79 -10.76
N ASP A 536 -6.55 18.91 -10.16
CA ASP A 536 -7.02 19.33 -8.84
C ASP A 536 -8.55 19.48 -8.80
N ASN A 537 -9.17 20.05 -9.83
CA ASN A 537 -10.63 20.20 -9.91
C ASN A 537 -11.35 18.83 -9.93
N PHE A 538 -10.76 17.83 -10.58
CA PHE A 538 -11.27 16.45 -10.56
C PHE A 538 -11.11 15.83 -9.16
N ALA A 539 -9.90 15.88 -8.58
CA ALA A 539 -9.61 15.36 -7.25
C ALA A 539 -10.43 16.03 -6.14
N LEU A 540 -10.68 17.34 -6.26
CA LEU A 540 -11.56 18.11 -5.38
C LEU A 540 -12.98 17.59 -5.45
N ALA A 541 -13.52 17.38 -6.66
CA ALA A 541 -14.84 16.80 -6.83
C ALA A 541 -14.90 15.38 -6.24
N VAL A 542 -13.84 14.56 -6.40
CA VAL A 542 -13.75 13.23 -5.77
C VAL A 542 -13.84 13.33 -4.25
N LEU A 543 -13.03 14.18 -3.60
CA LEU A 543 -13.04 14.30 -2.14
C LEU A 543 -14.35 14.89 -1.60
N ILE A 544 -14.95 15.88 -2.28
CA ILE A 544 -16.28 16.40 -1.92
C ILE A 544 -17.34 15.31 -2.05
N PHE A 545 -17.26 14.45 -3.08
CA PHE A 545 -18.15 13.30 -3.20
C PHE A 545 -17.98 12.33 -2.02
N ARG A 546 -16.74 11.97 -1.65
CA ARG A 546 -16.45 11.08 -0.51
C ARG A 546 -16.95 11.66 0.83
N PHE A 547 -16.86 12.98 1.04
CA PHE A 547 -17.42 13.62 2.23
C PHE A 547 -18.94 13.49 2.32
N LEU A 548 -19.66 13.71 1.21
CA LEU A 548 -21.13 13.72 1.16
C LEU A 548 -21.76 12.35 0.96
N MET A 549 -20.98 11.33 0.62
CA MET A 549 -21.42 9.97 0.29
C MET A 549 -20.69 8.93 1.16
N ASP A 550 -20.45 9.23 2.43
CA ASP A 550 -19.89 8.32 3.45
C ASP A 550 -18.69 7.49 2.99
N GLY A 551 -17.70 8.18 2.41
CA GLY A 551 -16.43 7.60 1.96
C GLY A 551 -16.48 6.88 0.62
N VAL A 552 -17.67 6.67 0.04
CA VAL A 552 -17.83 6.05 -1.29
C VAL A 552 -17.19 6.91 -2.37
N HIS A 553 -16.43 6.29 -3.26
CA HIS A 553 -15.77 6.96 -4.38
C HIS A 553 -16.73 7.14 -5.57
N PRO A 554 -16.76 8.28 -6.29
CA PRO A 554 -17.72 8.53 -7.37
C PRO A 554 -17.68 7.52 -8.52
N PHE A 555 -16.50 6.94 -8.79
CA PHE A 555 -16.32 5.89 -9.80
C PHE A 555 -16.40 4.47 -9.23
N GLN A 556 -16.75 4.29 -7.95
CA GLN A 556 -17.21 2.98 -7.49
C GLN A 556 -18.60 2.72 -8.09
N ALA A 557 -18.71 1.58 -8.77
CA ALA A 557 -19.89 1.14 -9.47
C ALA A 557 -19.91 -0.39 -9.50
N LYS A 558 -21.10 -0.97 -9.59
CA LYS A 558 -21.40 -2.38 -9.90
C LYS A 558 -22.15 -2.50 -11.23
N GLY A 559 -22.31 -3.72 -11.73
CA GLY A 559 -23.08 -4.03 -12.95
C GLY A 559 -22.24 -4.65 -14.08
N PRO A 560 -22.87 -5.12 -15.17
CA PRO A 560 -22.19 -5.76 -16.30
C PRO A 560 -20.93 -5.05 -16.81
N LEU A 561 -20.96 -3.74 -17.07
CA LEU A 561 -19.83 -3.01 -17.66
C LEU A 561 -18.67 -2.75 -16.68
N VAL A 562 -18.86 -3.04 -15.39
CA VAL A 562 -17.78 -2.99 -14.38
C VAL A 562 -16.88 -4.22 -14.48
N ARG A 563 -17.33 -5.32 -15.09
CA ARG A 563 -16.50 -6.53 -15.27
C ARG A 563 -15.29 -6.30 -16.19
N GLU A 564 -15.39 -5.34 -17.09
CA GLU A 564 -14.32 -4.96 -18.04
C GLU A 564 -13.47 -3.78 -17.52
N ALA A 565 -13.79 -3.27 -16.32
CA ALA A 565 -13.12 -2.14 -15.68
C ALA A 565 -13.01 -2.37 -14.17
N PRO A 566 -12.14 -3.30 -13.72
CA PRO A 566 -12.12 -3.75 -12.34
C PRO A 566 -11.59 -2.70 -11.35
N ALA A 567 -10.58 -1.90 -11.73
CA ALA A 567 -10.03 -0.85 -10.88
C ALA A 567 -10.85 0.45 -10.97
N THR A 568 -10.79 1.27 -9.92
CA THR A 568 -11.40 2.61 -9.93
C THR A 568 -10.85 3.47 -11.08
N THR A 569 -9.56 3.33 -11.40
CA THR A 569 -8.88 4.02 -12.51
C THR A 569 -9.45 3.66 -13.88
N ASP A 570 -9.83 2.41 -14.10
CA ASP A 570 -10.39 1.95 -15.37
C ASP A 570 -11.80 2.53 -15.56
N LYS A 571 -12.57 2.57 -14.47
CA LYS A 571 -13.89 3.22 -14.42
C LYS A 571 -13.79 4.74 -14.63
N ILE A 572 -12.71 5.36 -14.17
CA ILE A 572 -12.38 6.75 -14.47
C ILE A 572 -12.10 6.91 -15.97
N LEU A 573 -11.23 6.09 -16.57
CA LEU A 573 -10.90 6.13 -18.01
C LEU A 573 -12.11 5.92 -18.95
N LEU A 574 -13.09 5.12 -18.52
CA LEU A 574 -14.33 4.86 -19.26
C LEU A 574 -15.47 5.83 -18.91
N GLY A 575 -15.28 6.76 -17.97
CA GLY A 575 -16.32 7.70 -17.55
C GLY A 575 -17.52 7.04 -16.85
N HIS A 576 -17.32 5.88 -16.20
CA HIS A 576 -18.35 5.06 -15.54
C HIS A 576 -18.86 5.67 -14.22
N PHE A 577 -19.40 6.90 -14.28
CA PHE A 577 -20.07 7.55 -13.14
C PHE A 577 -21.51 7.03 -12.99
N ALA A 578 -21.69 6.00 -12.15
CA ALA A 578 -22.93 5.24 -12.07
C ALA A 578 -24.10 5.96 -11.38
N PHE A 579 -23.83 7.03 -10.63
CA PHE A 579 -24.82 7.70 -9.76
C PHE A 579 -25.90 8.50 -10.51
N GLU A 580 -25.74 8.75 -11.81
CA GLU A 580 -26.79 9.40 -12.64
C GLU A 580 -27.65 8.42 -13.46
N SER A 581 -27.43 7.10 -13.34
CA SER A 581 -28.15 6.07 -14.12
C SER A 581 -28.12 6.27 -15.65
N ARG A 582 -27.12 7.00 -16.16
CA ARG A 582 -26.98 7.35 -17.59
C ARG A 582 -26.42 6.23 -18.46
N ILE A 583 -25.66 5.33 -17.84
CA ILE A 583 -24.96 4.24 -18.52
C ILE A 583 -25.71 2.96 -18.18
N ALA A 584 -26.37 2.38 -19.19
CA ALA A 584 -27.11 1.14 -19.01
C ALA A 584 -26.15 0.00 -18.60
N GLY A 585 -26.48 -0.73 -17.54
CA GLY A 585 -25.62 -1.81 -17.03
C GLY A 585 -24.52 -1.37 -16.07
N ILE A 586 -24.57 -0.16 -15.51
CA ILE A 586 -23.89 0.17 -14.24
C ILE A 586 -24.86 0.81 -13.24
N SER A 587 -24.60 0.60 -11.96
CA SER A 587 -25.30 1.25 -10.84
C SER A 587 -24.35 1.46 -9.64
N PRO A 588 -24.70 2.35 -8.68
CA PRO A 588 -23.93 2.52 -7.45
C PRO A 588 -23.77 1.25 -6.61
N PRO A 589 -22.73 1.17 -5.74
CA PRO A 589 -22.62 0.11 -4.74
C PRO A 589 -23.78 0.16 -3.73
N ASP A 590 -24.17 -1.00 -3.18
CA ASP A 590 -25.34 -1.12 -2.30
C ASP A 590 -25.17 -0.45 -0.93
N TYR A 591 -23.93 -0.30 -0.46
CA TYR A 591 -23.60 0.45 0.75
C TYR A 591 -23.52 1.97 0.52
N ALA A 592 -23.72 2.46 -0.71
CA ALA A 592 -23.63 3.89 -0.99
C ALA A 592 -24.89 4.63 -0.53
N PRO A 593 -24.76 5.78 0.15
CA PRO A 593 -25.90 6.63 0.48
C PRO A 593 -26.73 7.01 -0.76
N SER A 594 -28.02 7.31 -0.56
CA SER A 594 -28.88 7.75 -1.65
C SER A 594 -28.36 9.03 -2.28
N TYR A 595 -27.90 8.96 -3.53
CA TYR A 595 -27.44 10.14 -4.27
C TYR A 595 -28.53 11.21 -4.40
N GLN A 596 -29.81 10.86 -4.28
CA GLN A 596 -30.90 11.84 -4.28
C GLN A 596 -30.93 12.73 -3.02
N ALA A 597 -30.26 12.32 -1.92
CA ALA A 597 -30.08 13.14 -0.73
C ALA A 597 -29.05 14.28 -0.94
N VAL A 598 -28.09 14.11 -1.86
CA VAL A 598 -27.16 15.17 -2.25
C VAL A 598 -27.93 16.31 -2.95
N PRO A 599 -27.82 17.58 -2.52
CA PRO A 599 -28.59 18.68 -3.12
C PRO A 599 -28.41 18.83 -4.64
N ALA A 600 -29.47 19.17 -5.36
CA ALA A 600 -29.51 19.16 -6.83
C ALA A 600 -28.44 20.05 -7.50
N LEU A 601 -28.08 21.18 -6.88
CA LEU A 601 -26.99 22.05 -7.34
C LEU A 601 -25.63 21.35 -7.23
N VAL A 602 -25.38 20.61 -6.16
CA VAL A 602 -24.15 19.83 -5.93
C VAL A 602 -24.07 18.65 -6.91
N ARG A 603 -25.19 17.96 -7.16
CA ARG A 603 -25.27 16.91 -8.20
C ARG A 603 -24.94 17.43 -9.60
N THR A 604 -25.31 18.69 -9.88
CA THR A 604 -24.97 19.35 -11.15
C THR A 604 -23.46 19.55 -11.27
N LEU A 605 -22.79 19.98 -10.20
CA LEU A 605 -21.32 20.08 -10.18
C LEU A 605 -20.63 18.70 -10.32
N PHE A 606 -21.14 17.64 -9.68
CA PHE A 606 -20.60 16.28 -9.88
C PHE A 606 -20.74 15.79 -11.32
N ARG A 607 -21.87 16.08 -11.98
CA ARG A 607 -22.07 15.81 -13.42
C ARG A 607 -21.08 16.58 -14.29
N GLU A 608 -20.89 17.86 -14.00
CA GLU A 608 -19.91 18.69 -14.72
C GLU A 608 -18.48 18.18 -14.51
N ALA A 609 -18.13 17.70 -13.31
CA ALA A 609 -16.82 17.12 -13.00
C ALA A 609 -16.59 15.76 -13.69
N PHE A 610 -17.51 14.81 -13.52
CA PHE A 610 -17.30 13.39 -13.83
C PHE A 610 -17.92 12.92 -15.16
N VAL A 611 -18.84 13.68 -15.76
CA VAL A 611 -19.47 13.31 -17.03
C VAL A 611 -19.08 14.29 -18.15
N THR A 612 -19.38 15.58 -17.99
CA THR A 612 -18.96 16.60 -18.98
C THR A 612 -17.44 16.77 -18.97
N GLY A 613 -16.87 16.85 -17.76
CA GLY A 613 -15.46 17.02 -17.49
C GLY A 613 -14.59 15.80 -17.77
N HIS A 614 -15.19 14.63 -18.02
CA HIS A 614 -14.47 13.42 -18.42
C HIS A 614 -13.83 13.60 -19.80
N THR A 615 -14.62 14.04 -20.79
CA THR A 615 -14.12 14.27 -22.17
C THR A 615 -13.63 15.69 -22.41
N ARG A 616 -14.01 16.64 -21.55
CA ARG A 616 -13.62 18.06 -21.65
C ARG A 616 -13.06 18.56 -20.32
N PRO A 617 -11.76 18.37 -20.02
CA PRO A 617 -11.17 18.71 -18.72
C PRO A 617 -11.43 20.16 -18.26
N LYS A 618 -11.54 21.12 -19.19
CA LYS A 618 -11.88 22.53 -18.91
C LYS A 618 -13.35 22.79 -18.54
N ALA A 619 -14.23 21.80 -18.67
CA ALA A 619 -15.64 21.89 -18.28
C ALA A 619 -15.90 21.39 -16.85
N ARG A 620 -14.86 20.93 -16.13
CA ARG A 620 -14.96 20.60 -14.70
C ARG A 620 -15.19 21.89 -13.91
N PRO A 621 -16.08 21.89 -12.90
CA PRO A 621 -16.28 23.06 -12.06
C PRO A 621 -14.98 23.36 -11.29
N ASP A 622 -14.58 24.62 -11.30
CA ASP A 622 -13.46 25.06 -10.47
C ASP A 622 -13.83 25.11 -8.99
N ALA A 623 -12.80 25.22 -8.15
CA ALA A 623 -12.97 25.29 -6.71
C ALA A 623 -13.82 26.48 -6.24
N GLU A 624 -13.85 27.60 -6.98
CA GLU A 624 -14.69 28.75 -6.63
C GLU A 624 -16.18 28.47 -6.88
N ARG A 625 -16.52 27.71 -7.92
CA ARG A 625 -17.88 27.24 -8.18
C ARG A 625 -18.39 26.30 -7.08
N TRP A 626 -17.52 25.42 -6.57
CA TRP A 626 -17.80 24.61 -5.38
C TRP A 626 -18.04 25.48 -4.14
N VAL A 627 -17.22 26.51 -3.90
CA VAL A 627 -17.43 27.46 -2.79
C VAL A 627 -18.79 28.15 -2.89
N GLN A 628 -19.16 28.65 -4.07
CA GLN A 628 -20.45 29.30 -4.31
C GLN A 628 -21.62 28.37 -3.93
N VAL A 629 -21.66 27.16 -4.50
CA VAL A 629 -22.79 26.23 -4.29
C VAL A 629 -22.83 25.65 -2.87
N LEU A 630 -21.68 25.27 -2.30
CA LEU A 630 -21.67 24.70 -0.94
C LEU A 630 -21.99 25.76 0.13
N SER A 631 -21.67 27.04 -0.11
CA SER A 631 -22.00 28.11 0.84
C SER A 631 -23.50 28.36 1.02
N THR A 632 -24.33 28.11 -0.01
CA THR A 632 -25.79 28.27 0.09
C THR A 632 -26.48 27.15 0.86
N LEU A 633 -25.76 26.08 1.20
CA LEU A 633 -26.29 24.92 1.92
C LEU A 633 -26.07 24.98 3.44
N ILE A 634 -25.34 25.99 3.92
CA ILE A 634 -25.03 26.17 5.35
C ILE A 634 -25.97 27.24 5.93
N PRO A 635 -26.83 26.91 6.90
CA PRO A 635 -27.69 27.91 7.55
C PRO A 635 -26.87 28.96 8.32
N GLU A 636 -27.19 30.25 8.20
CA GLU A 636 -26.39 31.34 8.81
C GLU A 636 -26.14 31.17 10.32
N LYS A 637 -27.08 30.55 11.05
CA LYS A 637 -26.95 30.28 12.50
C LYS A 637 -25.81 29.31 12.83
N SER A 638 -25.54 28.28 12.02
CA SER A 638 -24.52 27.25 12.34
C SER A 638 -23.08 27.77 12.23
N ILE A 639 -22.88 28.90 11.54
CA ILE A 639 -21.58 29.59 11.38
C ILE A 639 -21.17 30.33 12.68
N LEU A 640 -22.12 30.61 13.57
CA LEU A 640 -21.89 31.35 14.83
C LEU A 640 -21.62 30.45 16.04
N GLU A 641 -22.08 29.20 16.00
CA GLU A 641 -21.87 28.22 17.08
C GLU A 641 -20.46 27.60 16.96
N THR A 642 -20.07 27.15 15.77
CA THR A 642 -18.72 26.62 15.48
C THR A 642 -17.58 27.62 15.76
N ARG A 643 -17.84 28.94 15.71
CA ARG A 643 -16.84 29.96 16.06
C ARG A 643 -16.63 30.20 17.56
N LYS A 644 -17.51 29.67 18.43
CA LYS A 644 -17.43 29.90 19.89
C LYS A 644 -16.68 28.81 20.66
N GLU A 645 -16.37 27.68 20.03
CA GLU A 645 -15.77 26.51 20.69
C GLU A 645 -14.25 26.37 20.46
N ALA A 646 -13.54 27.50 20.30
CA ALA A 646 -12.08 27.52 20.44
C ALA A 646 -11.71 27.76 21.91
N PRO A 647 -11.20 26.77 22.66
CA PRO A 647 -11.02 26.90 24.11
C PRO A 647 -9.81 27.77 24.45
N HIS A 648 -10.08 29.00 24.89
CA HIS A 648 -9.22 29.67 25.87
C HIS A 648 -9.39 29.00 27.24
N ASN A 649 -8.31 28.88 28.01
CA ASN A 649 -8.28 28.29 29.36
C ASN A 649 -9.43 28.78 30.28
N SER A 650 -10.31 27.86 30.70
CA SER A 650 -10.95 27.92 32.02
C SER A 650 -11.42 26.53 32.48
N SER A 651 -11.52 26.39 33.81
CA SER A 651 -11.76 25.15 34.56
C SER A 651 -13.13 24.51 34.33
N PRO A 652 -13.29 23.20 34.57
CA PRO A 652 -14.52 22.48 34.29
C PRO A 652 -15.66 22.89 35.23
N GLN A 653 -16.80 23.27 34.65
CA GLN A 653 -18.10 23.22 35.31
C GLN A 653 -19.08 22.40 34.47
N GLU A 654 -19.74 21.46 35.13
CA GLU A 654 -20.70 20.55 34.54
C GLU A 654 -21.89 21.30 33.93
N LYS A 655 -22.30 20.90 32.72
CA LYS A 655 -23.65 21.13 32.23
C LYS A 655 -24.26 19.81 31.81
N LYS A 656 -25.41 19.51 32.41
CA LYS A 656 -26.24 18.33 32.17
C LYS A 656 -26.47 18.12 30.67
N GLU A 657 -25.90 17.06 30.12
CA GLU A 657 -26.46 16.40 28.95
C GLU A 657 -27.64 15.52 29.37
N THR A 658 -28.66 15.46 28.52
CA THR A 658 -29.77 14.51 28.62
C THR A 658 -29.25 13.08 28.59
N LEU A 659 -29.74 12.21 29.48
CA LEU A 659 -29.19 10.85 29.65
C LEU A 659 -29.11 10.09 28.31
N PRO A 660 -27.96 9.46 28.00
CA PRO A 660 -27.92 8.48 26.92
C PRO A 660 -28.83 7.30 27.27
N HIS A 661 -29.51 6.74 26.26
CA HIS A 661 -30.35 5.57 26.47
C HIS A 661 -29.49 4.38 26.91
N ILE A 662 -29.69 3.94 28.15
CA ILE A 662 -28.94 2.83 28.74
C ILE A 662 -29.09 1.58 27.86
N LEU A 663 -27.96 1.04 27.42
CA LEU A 663 -27.85 -0.26 26.77
C LEU A 663 -27.68 -1.32 27.85
N THR A 664 -28.42 -2.43 27.76
CA THR A 664 -28.31 -3.53 28.71
C THR A 664 -28.10 -4.89 28.02
N ASP A 665 -27.45 -5.82 28.72
CA ASP A 665 -27.37 -7.22 28.28
C ASP A 665 -28.69 -7.97 28.55
N GLY A 666 -28.77 -9.23 28.11
CA GLY A 666 -29.92 -10.11 28.38
C GLY A 666 -30.23 -10.36 29.87
N ASN A 667 -29.30 -10.02 30.78
CA ASN A 667 -29.45 -10.11 32.24
C ASN A 667 -29.76 -8.75 32.90
N ARG A 668 -29.95 -7.68 32.09
CA ARG A 668 -30.16 -6.28 32.49
C ARG A 668 -28.95 -5.56 33.12
N ASN A 669 -27.73 -6.06 32.92
CA ASN A 669 -26.52 -5.33 33.28
C ASN A 669 -26.27 -4.19 32.28
N GLU A 670 -25.87 -3.01 32.76
CA GLU A 670 -25.55 -1.86 31.91
C GLU A 670 -24.26 -2.08 31.10
N ILE A 671 -24.32 -1.86 29.79
CA ILE A 671 -23.20 -2.00 28.87
C ILE A 671 -22.59 -0.62 28.61
N ILE A 672 -21.39 -0.40 29.16
CA ILE A 672 -20.60 0.80 28.86
C ILE A 672 -20.11 0.72 27.41
N LEU A 673 -20.68 1.56 26.55
CA LEU A 673 -20.27 1.74 25.15
C LEU A 673 -18.85 2.36 25.11
N GLY A 674 -17.92 1.63 24.51
CA GLY A 674 -16.56 2.09 24.26
C GLY A 674 -16.35 2.56 22.81
N ARG A 675 -15.09 2.82 22.48
CA ARG A 675 -14.69 3.33 21.15
C ARG A 675 -15.18 2.44 19.99
N PHE A 676 -15.78 3.06 18.98
CA PHE A 676 -16.06 2.45 17.67
C PHE A 676 -14.80 1.84 17.03
N LEU A 677 -14.98 0.68 16.38
CA LEU A 677 -13.91 -0.02 15.68
C LEU A 677 -14.02 0.19 14.16
N TYR A 678 -15.09 -0.32 13.54
CA TYR A 678 -15.37 -0.21 12.10
C TYR A 678 -16.78 -0.73 11.78
N ARG A 679 -17.33 -0.32 10.63
CA ARG A 679 -18.59 -0.84 10.07
C ARG A 679 -18.34 -2.17 9.34
N VAL A 680 -19.30 -3.08 9.49
CA VAL A 680 -19.46 -4.31 8.69
C VAL A 680 -20.89 -4.33 8.12
N PRO A 681 -21.24 -5.15 7.11
CA PRO A 681 -22.62 -5.21 6.64
C PRO A 681 -23.61 -5.58 7.75
N GLY A 682 -24.74 -4.88 7.79
CA GLY A 682 -25.80 -5.06 8.79
C GLY A 682 -25.55 -4.41 10.15
N GLY A 683 -24.41 -3.74 10.40
CA GLY A 683 -24.19 -3.00 11.65
C GLY A 683 -22.78 -2.47 11.94
N THR A 684 -22.55 -2.06 13.18
CA THR A 684 -21.29 -1.47 13.65
C THR A 684 -20.66 -2.27 14.77
N LEU A 685 -19.33 -2.40 14.75
CA LEU A 685 -18.55 -3.02 15.84
C LEU A 685 -17.92 -1.94 16.73
N ASN A 686 -18.14 -2.06 18.03
CA ASN A 686 -17.73 -1.12 19.07
C ASN A 686 -17.04 -1.87 20.21
N LYS A 687 -16.04 -1.27 20.87
CA LYS A 687 -15.54 -1.83 22.14
C LYS A 687 -16.61 -1.68 23.23
N THR A 688 -16.56 -2.55 24.23
CA THR A 688 -17.23 -2.34 25.52
C THR A 688 -16.21 -1.90 26.58
N GLY A 689 -16.69 -1.50 27.76
CA GLY A 689 -15.83 -1.34 28.95
C GLY A 689 -15.13 -2.63 29.40
N GLU A 690 -15.68 -3.80 29.06
CA GLU A 690 -15.11 -5.10 29.39
C GLU A 690 -14.00 -5.55 28.42
N LYS A 691 -12.93 -6.13 28.97
CA LYS A 691 -11.82 -6.66 28.16
C LYS A 691 -12.18 -7.96 27.47
N GLY A 692 -12.07 -7.98 26.15
CA GLY A 692 -12.30 -9.20 25.34
C GLY A 692 -13.74 -9.37 24.86
N VAL A 693 -14.59 -8.38 25.13
CA VAL A 693 -15.96 -8.27 24.65
C VAL A 693 -16.05 -7.12 23.64
N ILE A 694 -16.78 -7.35 22.56
CA ILE A 694 -17.09 -6.36 21.51
C ILE A 694 -18.60 -6.31 21.37
N LEU A 695 -19.14 -5.12 21.18
CA LEU A 695 -20.55 -4.87 20.92
C LEU A 695 -20.77 -4.73 19.42
N PHE A 696 -21.63 -5.56 18.86
CA PHE A 696 -22.22 -5.33 17.55
C PHE A 696 -23.58 -4.65 17.72
N LEU A 697 -23.79 -3.49 17.09
CA LEU A 697 -25.10 -2.83 16.99
C LEU A 697 -25.62 -3.02 15.57
N SER A 698 -26.85 -3.53 15.42
CA SER A 698 -27.43 -3.76 14.08
C SER A 698 -28.04 -2.49 13.51
N ASP A 699 -27.94 -2.31 12.19
CA ASP A 699 -28.61 -1.24 11.45
C ASP A 699 -30.16 -1.46 11.36
N THR A 700 -30.66 -2.65 11.70
CA THR A 700 -32.09 -3.03 11.61
C THR A 700 -32.61 -3.66 12.91
N ALA A 701 -33.82 -3.27 13.33
CA ALA A 701 -34.42 -3.67 14.62
C ALA A 701 -35.11 -5.06 14.60
N SER A 702 -34.44 -6.09 14.06
CA SER A 702 -34.99 -7.44 13.87
C SER A 702 -34.07 -8.55 14.42
N SER A 703 -34.65 -9.50 15.15
CA SER A 703 -33.96 -10.67 15.72
C SER A 703 -33.77 -11.79 14.70
N PRO A 704 -32.54 -12.32 14.48
CA PRO A 704 -32.28 -13.34 13.47
C PRO A 704 -31.91 -14.74 14.00
N LEU A 705 -31.94 -15.01 15.31
CA LEU A 705 -31.70 -16.35 15.86
C LEU A 705 -32.71 -16.73 16.94
N CYS A 706 -33.78 -17.39 16.51
CA CYS A 706 -34.60 -18.23 17.39
C CYS A 706 -34.32 -19.70 17.06
N HIS A 707 -33.15 -20.20 17.50
CA HIS A 707 -33.05 -21.63 17.76
C HIS A 707 -33.74 -21.89 19.10
N SER A 708 -34.70 -22.81 19.11
CA SER A 708 -35.52 -23.16 20.28
C SER A 708 -34.73 -23.86 21.39
N ASP A 709 -33.46 -24.21 21.15
CA ASP A 709 -32.53 -24.75 22.13
C ASP A 709 -31.15 -24.08 22.00
N PRO A 710 -30.47 -23.78 23.11
CA PRO A 710 -29.10 -23.28 23.08
C PRO A 710 -28.15 -24.39 22.58
N LEU A 711 -27.49 -24.14 21.44
CA LEU A 711 -26.38 -24.99 21.00
C LEU A 711 -25.35 -25.10 22.13
N PRO A 712 -25.03 -26.31 22.62
CA PRO A 712 -24.14 -26.47 23.75
C PRO A 712 -22.76 -25.93 23.39
N THR A 713 -22.27 -24.97 24.18
CA THR A 713 -21.00 -24.24 24.00
C THR A 713 -19.75 -25.14 23.98
N CYS A 714 -19.91 -26.44 24.22
CA CYS A 714 -18.88 -27.47 24.16
C CYS A 714 -18.63 -28.05 22.74
N GLN A 715 -19.45 -27.73 21.73
CA GLN A 715 -19.31 -28.29 20.37
C GLN A 715 -18.81 -27.33 19.27
N VAL A 716 -18.71 -26.03 19.54
CA VAL A 716 -18.26 -25.03 18.55
C VAL A 716 -16.76 -24.76 18.69
N PRO A 717 -15.93 -24.98 17.64
CA PRO A 717 -14.50 -24.69 17.66
C PRO A 717 -14.18 -23.23 18.06
N PRO A 718 -13.13 -22.96 18.85
CA PRO A 718 -12.75 -21.60 19.28
C PRO A 718 -12.39 -20.61 18.17
N SER A 719 -12.25 -21.09 16.92
CA SER A 719 -12.05 -20.25 15.74
C SER A 719 -13.35 -19.70 15.15
N ILE A 720 -14.51 -20.15 15.62
CA ILE A 720 -15.81 -19.61 15.27
C ILE A 720 -16.25 -18.70 16.41
N ILE A 721 -16.58 -17.45 16.10
CA ILE A 721 -17.17 -16.52 17.06
C ILE A 721 -18.63 -16.34 16.70
N LEU A 722 -19.51 -16.71 17.62
CA LEU A 722 -20.95 -16.47 17.55
C LEU A 722 -21.30 -15.27 18.45
N PRO A 723 -22.37 -14.52 18.14
CA PRO A 723 -22.92 -13.53 19.06
C PRO A 723 -23.41 -14.26 20.32
N SER A 724 -23.01 -13.80 21.51
CA SER A 724 -23.21 -14.57 22.75
C SER A 724 -24.45 -14.13 23.53
N HIS A 725 -24.75 -12.83 23.60
CA HIS A 725 -25.88 -12.29 24.35
C HIS A 725 -26.57 -11.16 23.58
N PRO A 726 -27.92 -11.06 23.62
CA PRO A 726 -28.65 -9.92 23.07
C PRO A 726 -28.34 -8.63 23.82
N VAL A 727 -28.44 -7.51 23.11
CA VAL A 727 -28.27 -6.16 23.64
C VAL A 727 -29.57 -5.41 23.45
N LEU A 728 -30.09 -4.87 24.55
CA LEU A 728 -31.36 -4.18 24.63
C LEU A 728 -31.13 -2.67 24.84
N ARG A 729 -32.05 -1.87 24.32
CA ARG A 729 -32.15 -0.42 24.57
C ARG A 729 -33.47 -0.15 25.28
N GLY A 730 -33.41 0.38 26.51
CA GLY A 730 -34.59 0.49 27.36
C GLY A 730 -35.12 -0.86 27.83
N GLU A 731 -36.43 -0.99 28.02
CA GLU A 731 -37.03 -2.16 28.68
C GLU A 731 -37.12 -3.43 27.81
N SER A 732 -37.07 -3.32 26.48
CA SER A 732 -37.34 -4.46 25.58
C SER A 732 -36.83 -4.35 24.13
N THR A 733 -36.30 -3.21 23.67
CA THR A 733 -35.93 -3.05 22.25
C THR A 733 -34.59 -3.71 21.94
N HIS A 734 -34.58 -4.78 21.16
CA HIS A 734 -33.36 -5.44 20.70
C HIS A 734 -32.60 -4.57 19.67
N VAL A 735 -31.31 -4.28 19.93
CA VAL A 735 -30.49 -3.39 19.09
C VAL A 735 -29.13 -3.99 18.66
N GLY A 736 -28.76 -5.18 19.14
CA GLY A 736 -27.45 -5.76 18.81
C GLY A 736 -27.07 -6.98 19.65
N TRP A 737 -25.80 -7.34 19.63
CA TRP A 737 -25.25 -8.48 20.38
C TRP A 737 -23.89 -8.17 21.02
N LEU A 738 -23.65 -8.73 22.20
CA LEU A 738 -22.31 -8.89 22.74
C LEU A 738 -21.61 -10.05 22.04
N ILE A 739 -20.33 -9.86 21.76
CA ILE A 739 -19.44 -10.81 21.10
C ILE A 739 -18.29 -11.10 22.06
N SER A 740 -18.30 -12.30 22.64
CA SER A 740 -17.30 -12.75 23.60
C SER A 740 -16.18 -13.55 22.91
N GLY A 741 -14.94 -13.40 23.37
CA GLY A 741 -13.80 -14.23 22.92
C GLY A 741 -12.86 -13.57 21.90
N LEU A 742 -13.10 -12.31 21.55
CA LEU A 742 -12.14 -11.46 20.85
C LEU A 742 -11.24 -10.76 21.87
N GLU A 743 -10.27 -11.49 22.43
CA GLU A 743 -9.19 -10.89 23.22
C GLU A 743 -8.48 -9.80 22.39
N GLY A 744 -8.83 -8.54 22.63
CA GLY A 744 -8.42 -7.40 21.79
C GLY A 744 -6.91 -7.13 21.78
N ASP A 745 -6.15 -7.76 22.68
CA ASP A 745 -4.69 -7.76 22.69
C ASP A 745 -4.08 -8.97 21.96
N ARG A 746 -4.82 -10.07 21.74
CA ARG A 746 -4.30 -11.28 21.08
C ARG A 746 -4.65 -11.34 19.58
N TYR A 747 -5.85 -10.91 19.22
CA TYR A 747 -6.37 -10.98 17.85
C TYR A 747 -6.55 -9.59 17.23
N LEU A 748 -6.13 -9.43 15.98
CA LEU A 748 -6.36 -8.22 15.17
C LEU A 748 -7.20 -8.59 13.95
N SER A 749 -8.11 -7.70 13.52
CA SER A 749 -8.82 -7.89 12.25
C SER A 749 -7.86 -7.80 11.08
N TRP A 750 -8.16 -8.53 10.01
CA TRP A 750 -7.29 -8.60 8.84
C TRP A 750 -7.08 -7.22 8.19
N HIS A 751 -8.12 -6.38 8.21
CA HIS A 751 -8.09 -4.97 7.77
C HIS A 751 -7.03 -4.15 8.51
N MET A 752 -6.98 -4.22 9.83
CA MET A 752 -5.97 -3.54 10.66
C MET A 752 -4.55 -4.07 10.42
N ILE A 753 -4.43 -5.33 10.00
CA ILE A 753 -3.14 -5.95 9.66
C ILE A 753 -2.67 -5.52 8.28
N THR A 754 -3.56 -5.17 7.35
CA THR A 754 -3.21 -4.83 5.96
C THR A 754 -3.07 -3.33 5.71
N ASP A 755 -3.71 -2.49 6.53
CA ASP A 755 -3.52 -1.04 6.49
C ASP A 755 -2.05 -0.61 6.79
N PRO A 756 -1.38 0.11 5.86
CA PRO A 756 -0.04 0.65 6.05
C PRO A 756 0.14 1.67 7.20
N GLU A 757 -0.91 2.29 7.72
CA GLU A 757 -0.82 3.24 8.84
C GLU A 757 -0.95 2.53 10.20
N SER A 758 -1.94 1.65 10.35
CA SER A 758 -2.13 0.75 11.51
C SER A 758 -0.91 -0.12 11.80
N ARG A 759 -0.17 -0.54 10.76
CA ARG A 759 1.15 -1.20 10.89
C ARG A 759 2.20 -0.35 11.58
N ARG A 760 2.19 0.97 11.39
CA ARG A 760 3.18 1.89 12.00
C ARG A 760 2.85 2.16 13.47
N GLY A 761 1.57 2.23 13.82
CA GLY A 761 1.12 2.48 15.20
C GLY A 761 1.17 1.25 16.13
N SER A 762 0.95 0.04 15.62
CA SER A 762 0.70 -1.14 16.46
C SER A 762 1.95 -1.82 17.05
N GLY A 763 3.16 -1.48 16.61
CA GLY A 763 4.43 -1.96 17.16
C GLY A 763 4.70 -3.48 17.02
N ARG A 764 3.77 -4.24 16.42
CA ARG A 764 3.88 -5.68 16.18
C ARG A 764 4.66 -5.94 14.89
N ALA A 765 5.42 -7.03 14.86
CA ALA A 765 6.20 -7.40 13.69
C ALA A 765 5.28 -7.65 12.48
N ALA A 766 5.70 -7.19 11.30
CA ALA A 766 4.96 -7.43 10.06
C ALA A 766 4.70 -8.93 9.84
N PHE A 767 3.44 -9.26 9.58
CA PHE A 767 2.98 -10.65 9.41
C PHE A 767 3.62 -11.26 8.16
N SER A 768 4.63 -12.12 8.37
CA SER A 768 5.40 -12.73 7.28
C SER A 768 4.52 -13.55 6.33
N PHE A 769 4.91 -13.70 5.06
CA PHE A 769 4.17 -14.51 4.09
C PHE A 769 3.84 -15.93 4.60
N ARG A 770 4.77 -16.58 5.31
CA ARG A 770 4.53 -17.89 5.97
C ARG A 770 3.40 -17.84 7.01
N HIS A 771 3.34 -16.76 7.80
CA HIS A 771 2.24 -16.54 8.75
C HIS A 771 0.91 -16.33 8.01
N ARG A 772 0.90 -15.59 6.89
CA ARG A 772 -0.31 -15.34 6.10
C ARG A 772 -0.83 -16.60 5.41
N VAL A 773 0.07 -17.46 4.92
CA VAL A 773 -0.26 -18.81 4.41
C VAL A 773 -0.87 -19.69 5.52
N ALA A 774 -0.27 -19.71 6.71
CA ALA A 774 -0.79 -20.46 7.85
C ALA A 774 -2.19 -19.97 8.29
N CYS A 775 -2.40 -18.65 8.38
CA CYS A 775 -3.72 -18.08 8.64
C CYS A 775 -4.72 -18.42 7.52
N SER A 776 -4.33 -18.34 6.26
CA SER A 776 -5.23 -18.68 5.13
C SER A 776 -5.69 -20.14 5.18
N ARG A 777 -4.79 -21.07 5.53
CA ARG A 777 -5.12 -22.48 5.76
C ARG A 777 -6.06 -22.65 6.96
N ASN A 778 -5.78 -21.96 8.07
CA ASN A 778 -6.58 -22.06 9.29
C ASN A 778 -7.97 -21.40 9.14
N LEU A 779 -8.09 -20.35 8.31
CA LEU A 779 -9.37 -19.77 7.88
C LEU A 779 -10.20 -20.80 7.12
N MET A 780 -9.63 -21.46 6.10
CA MET A 780 -10.35 -22.51 5.36
C MET A 780 -10.81 -23.67 6.27
N ALA A 781 -9.98 -24.08 7.23
CA ALA A 781 -10.38 -25.08 8.23
C ALA A 781 -11.53 -24.62 9.14
N THR A 782 -11.61 -23.32 9.43
CA THR A 782 -12.70 -22.70 10.20
C THR A 782 -13.99 -22.64 9.40
N LEU A 783 -13.92 -22.20 8.13
CA LEU A 783 -15.07 -22.15 7.22
C LEU A 783 -15.66 -23.55 6.96
N LEU A 784 -14.80 -24.57 6.78
CA LEU A 784 -15.22 -25.96 6.71
C LEU A 784 -15.88 -26.45 8.01
N SER A 785 -15.44 -25.95 9.17
CA SER A 785 -16.06 -26.29 10.46
C SER A 785 -17.43 -25.64 10.63
N ILE A 786 -17.60 -24.39 10.20
CA ILE A 786 -18.90 -23.68 10.18
C ILE A 786 -19.90 -24.47 9.34
N HIS A 787 -19.53 -24.81 8.11
CA HIS A 787 -20.38 -25.58 7.21
C HIS A 787 -20.73 -26.98 7.76
N ARG A 788 -19.77 -27.70 8.37
CA ARG A 788 -20.00 -29.01 8.98
C ARG A 788 -20.91 -28.97 10.22
N LEU A 789 -20.94 -27.86 10.94
CA LEU A 789 -21.81 -27.66 12.10
C LEU A 789 -23.20 -27.11 11.70
N ASN A 790 -23.45 -26.94 10.40
CA ASN A 790 -24.70 -26.39 9.86
C ASN A 790 -25.08 -25.02 10.48
N LEU A 791 -24.06 -24.22 10.81
CA LEU A 791 -24.21 -22.85 11.26
C LEU A 791 -24.51 -21.92 10.07
N PRO A 792 -25.11 -20.73 10.28
CA PRO A 792 -25.32 -19.75 9.21
C PRO A 792 -24.02 -19.42 8.48
N ASP A 793 -24.11 -19.23 7.15
CA ASP A 793 -22.95 -18.84 6.35
C ASP A 793 -22.38 -17.50 6.87
N PRO A 794 -21.09 -17.43 7.24
CA PRO A 794 -20.51 -16.22 7.77
C PRO A 794 -20.34 -15.18 6.66
N TYR A 795 -20.56 -13.90 7.00
CA TYR A 795 -20.08 -12.83 6.14
C TYR A 795 -18.54 -12.76 6.18
N ILE A 796 -17.87 -12.91 5.03
CA ILE A 796 -16.40 -13.08 4.94
C ILE A 796 -15.73 -11.84 4.33
N SER A 797 -15.12 -11.01 5.17
CA SER A 797 -14.37 -9.82 4.78
C SER A 797 -13.08 -9.67 5.56
N ASP A 798 -12.25 -8.68 5.18
CA ASP A 798 -11.09 -8.27 5.97
C ASP A 798 -11.47 -7.67 7.34
N ARG A 799 -12.74 -7.29 7.55
CA ARG A 799 -13.25 -6.76 8.82
C ARG A 799 -13.93 -7.82 9.71
N SER A 800 -14.37 -8.96 9.17
CA SER A 800 -14.97 -10.06 9.96
C SER A 800 -14.01 -11.22 10.28
N VAL A 801 -12.83 -11.26 9.67
CA VAL A 801 -11.77 -12.24 9.99
C VAL A 801 -10.67 -11.60 10.84
N TYR A 802 -10.36 -12.28 11.95
CA TYR A 802 -9.35 -11.89 12.93
C TYR A 802 -8.24 -12.93 12.99
N VAL A 803 -7.00 -12.52 13.18
CA VAL A 803 -5.86 -13.44 13.31
C VAL A 803 -4.96 -13.09 14.49
N GLY A 804 -4.44 -14.12 15.15
CA GLY A 804 -3.46 -14.03 16.23
C GLY A 804 -2.03 -14.16 15.71
N SER A 805 -1.05 -13.70 16.50
CA SER A 805 0.39 -13.80 16.18
C SER A 805 0.94 -15.24 16.16
N ASP A 806 0.14 -16.20 16.60
CA ASP A 806 0.37 -17.65 16.63
C ASP A 806 -0.23 -18.36 15.40
N THR A 807 -0.66 -17.61 14.38
CA THR A 807 -1.40 -18.06 13.19
C THR A 807 -2.84 -18.52 13.44
N SER A 808 -3.35 -18.48 14.68
CA SER A 808 -4.75 -18.78 14.95
C SER A 808 -5.66 -17.78 14.23
N VAL A 809 -6.84 -18.25 13.83
CA VAL A 809 -7.85 -17.46 13.11
C VAL A 809 -9.12 -17.50 13.92
N ARG A 810 -9.85 -16.39 13.95
CA ARG A 810 -11.24 -16.34 14.37
C ARG A 810 -12.11 -15.67 13.31
N VAL A 811 -13.24 -16.28 13.00
CA VAL A 811 -14.24 -15.78 12.05
C VAL A 811 -15.46 -15.34 12.86
N LEU A 812 -15.85 -14.08 12.71
CA LEU A 812 -17.08 -13.57 13.29
C LEU A 812 -18.27 -13.94 12.41
N CYS A 813 -19.14 -14.80 12.92
CA CYS A 813 -20.35 -15.25 12.23
C CYS A 813 -21.53 -14.38 12.70
N ILE A 814 -21.89 -13.36 11.92
CA ILE A 814 -23.09 -12.56 12.15
C ILE A 814 -24.22 -13.17 11.30
N PRO A 815 -25.43 -13.40 11.84
CA PRO A 815 -26.55 -13.89 11.05
C PRO A 815 -26.93 -12.93 9.92
N GLU A 816 -27.27 -13.48 8.76
CA GLU A 816 -27.75 -12.71 7.61
C GLU A 816 -29.20 -12.26 7.85
N ILE A 817 -29.41 -10.97 8.12
CA ILE A 817 -30.75 -10.38 8.20
C ILE A 817 -31.23 -10.13 6.76
N ARG A 818 -31.97 -11.08 6.19
CA ARG A 818 -32.62 -10.93 4.88
C ARG A 818 -33.98 -10.25 5.03
N SER A 819 -34.24 -9.22 4.23
CA SER A 819 -35.61 -8.82 3.91
C SER A 819 -36.18 -9.71 2.79
N GLU A 820 -37.51 -9.88 2.72
CA GLU A 820 -38.15 -10.73 1.70
C GLU A 820 -37.93 -10.22 0.25
N GLU A 821 -37.54 -8.96 0.07
CA GLU A 821 -37.13 -8.42 -1.24
C GLU A 821 -35.70 -8.80 -1.65
N GLN A 822 -34.82 -9.12 -0.69
CA GLN A 822 -33.43 -9.51 -0.98
C GLN A 822 -33.30 -10.96 -1.46
N GLU A 823 -34.21 -11.87 -1.08
CA GLU A 823 -34.15 -13.28 -1.51
C GLU A 823 -34.24 -13.50 -3.03
N LYS A 824 -34.65 -12.49 -3.81
CA LYS A 824 -34.78 -12.58 -5.27
C LYS A 824 -33.67 -11.89 -6.07
N THR A 825 -32.76 -11.15 -5.42
CA THR A 825 -31.91 -10.18 -6.15
C THR A 825 -30.46 -10.01 -5.65
N GLU A 826 -30.06 -10.65 -4.55
CA GLU A 826 -28.76 -10.50 -3.85
C GLU A 826 -28.35 -11.82 -3.13
N TYR A 827 -27.09 -12.20 -2.86
CA TYR A 827 -25.75 -11.77 -3.29
C TYR A 827 -24.97 -12.97 -3.89
N ARG A 828 -24.10 -12.77 -4.91
CA ARG A 828 -23.14 -13.83 -5.36
C ARG A 828 -21.74 -13.40 -5.86
N HIS A 829 -21.37 -12.12 -5.81
CA HIS A 829 -20.15 -11.64 -6.49
C HIS A 829 -19.10 -10.88 -5.65
N TYR A 830 -19.29 -10.70 -4.34
CA TYR A 830 -18.27 -10.05 -3.49
C TYR A 830 -17.65 -10.94 -2.39
N ASP A 831 -18.35 -11.99 -1.93
CA ASP A 831 -17.94 -12.71 -0.72
C ASP A 831 -17.51 -14.16 -1.00
N SER A 832 -16.45 -14.33 -1.81
CA SER A 832 -15.81 -15.64 -1.95
C SER A 832 -14.70 -15.83 -0.90
N PRO A 833 -14.67 -16.96 -0.16
CA PRO A 833 -13.51 -17.36 0.64
C PRO A 833 -12.18 -17.29 -0.12
N ALA A 834 -12.19 -17.57 -1.44
CA ALA A 834 -11.01 -17.50 -2.29
C ALA A 834 -10.49 -16.06 -2.45
N LEU A 835 -11.38 -15.07 -2.51
CA LEU A 835 -11.02 -13.66 -2.65
C LEU A 835 -10.38 -13.12 -1.36
N LEU A 836 -10.96 -13.45 -0.20
CA LEU A 836 -10.33 -13.08 1.07
C LEU A 836 -9.00 -13.82 1.26
N VAL A 837 -8.92 -15.13 0.97
CA VAL A 837 -7.66 -15.89 1.02
C VAL A 837 -6.59 -15.27 0.12
N PHE A 838 -6.94 -14.81 -1.09
CA PHE A 838 -6.00 -14.07 -1.92
C PHE A 838 -5.52 -12.78 -1.22
N ARG A 839 -6.44 -11.94 -0.74
CA ARG A 839 -6.11 -10.70 -0.01
C ARG A 839 -5.29 -10.99 1.25
N MET A 840 -5.45 -12.15 1.88
CA MET A 840 -4.64 -12.58 3.02
C MET A 840 -3.21 -12.93 2.59
N LEU A 841 -3.04 -13.78 1.58
CA LEU A 841 -1.73 -14.14 1.05
C LEU A 841 -0.96 -12.91 0.55
N MET A 842 -1.64 -12.03 -0.17
CA MET A 842 -1.11 -10.84 -0.83
C MET A 842 -1.16 -9.58 0.03
N ASP A 843 -1.16 -9.71 1.36
CA ASP A 843 -0.88 -8.60 2.29
C ASP A 843 -1.89 -7.43 2.23
N GLY A 844 -3.13 -7.72 1.84
CA GLY A 844 -4.22 -6.76 1.65
C GLY A 844 -4.57 -6.47 0.20
N TYR A 845 -3.62 -6.69 -0.71
CA TYR A 845 -3.80 -6.42 -2.13
C TYR A 845 -4.95 -7.27 -2.70
N HIS A 846 -5.85 -6.60 -3.41
CA HIS A 846 -6.88 -7.27 -4.19
C HIS A 846 -6.22 -8.08 -5.33
N PRO A 847 -6.75 -9.24 -5.75
CA PRO A 847 -6.27 -9.88 -6.98
C PRO A 847 -6.35 -8.95 -8.18
N PHE A 848 -7.38 -8.11 -8.21
CA PHE A 848 -7.59 -7.09 -9.22
C PHE A 848 -6.83 -5.76 -8.95
N HIS A 849 -5.88 -5.73 -8.00
CA HIS A 849 -4.83 -4.67 -7.93
C HIS A 849 -3.56 -5.06 -8.70
N ALA A 850 -3.39 -6.35 -9.05
CA ALA A 850 -2.22 -6.87 -9.77
C ALA A 850 -2.59 -7.48 -11.14
N THR A 851 -3.87 -7.48 -11.49
CA THR A 851 -4.38 -7.62 -12.86
C THR A 851 -5.04 -6.30 -13.27
N GLY A 852 -4.19 -5.32 -13.55
CA GLY A 852 -4.41 -4.29 -14.57
C GLY A 852 -3.37 -4.54 -15.66
#